data_AF-A0A2U1QPK3-F1
#
_entry.id   AF-A0A2U1QPK3-F1
#
_cell.length_a   1.000
_cell.length_b   1.000
_cell.length_c   1.000
_cell.angle_alpha   90.00
_cell.angle_beta   90.00
_cell.angle_gamma   90.00
#
_symmetry.space_group_name_H-M   'P 1'
#
loop_
_entity.id
_entity.type
_entity.pdbx_description
1 polymer ?
#
loop_
_entity_poly.entity_id
_entity_poly.type
_entity_poly.pdbx_seq_one_letter_code
_entity_poly.pdbx_strand_id
1 'polypeptide(L)'
;MVAFGKKLKELQIQEWKEYYIDYKLLKKKVKHYAQEKEVVVHDRDYVLRDFSQLLDQQIEKIVLFLLKQQGQLATRLSGLADDSDESFSHEPHYETIMELRESYREVGRDLLKLLFFIEMNAIGLRKILKKFDKRFGYRFTNYYVKTRANHPYSQLRQVFKQVGISAVVGSITRNLADLQDDQRRYVSIYDHPTLDLSDPIIESIKAAENRLLNSTDFLHYLGKHAFIMQDELPSPSSDELIINERYHFMSLLLNLVNTFLYMVNTYIIVPTADDYSLSLGAAATVCGVVIGSMAVAQIFSSVYFSAWSNKSYIRPLIFSSVVLLMGNTLYALAYDLNSIYVLLVGRLFCGLGSARAVNRRYISDCVPPKLRMKASAGFVSASALGMACGPALACLFQTQFKIFQLTFNQDTLPGWFMAVAWFIYLLWLCCSFKEPPLEKEVIIPQREASDTIVETGFTEPLLLGSTKSQQDEDEQQEDDDPSDELSEESREPVTSIMSAYRLLTPAVKVQLIIYFMLKYAMEILLAESSVITSYYFIWSTNNVALFLACLGLTVLPVSIFVGSYISNVFEERQVLLASEMMVCLGIVLSFHAIVPYSAPQYILSALLTFVSAEVLEGVNLSLLSRVMSSRLSRGTYNGGLLSTEAGTLARVVADGTITLAGYWGMSKLLNITLLPSLVICICTIVATFFTYNSLY
;
A
#
# COMPACT_ATOMS: atom_id res chain seq x y z
N MET A 1 -1.18 21.47 -33.48
CA MET A 1 -2.39 20.60 -33.58
C MET A 1 -3.66 21.42 -33.86
N VAL A 2 -3.92 21.75 -35.13
CA VAL A 2 -5.07 22.56 -35.57
C VAL A 2 -5.90 21.72 -36.56
N ALA A 3 -6.76 20.81 -36.08
CA ALA A 3 -7.82 20.21 -36.93
C ALA A 3 -8.80 19.22 -36.23
N PHE A 4 -8.75 18.97 -34.91
CA PHE A 4 -9.63 17.92 -34.33
C PHE A 4 -11.13 18.13 -34.61
N GLY A 5 -11.63 19.37 -34.57
CA GLY A 5 -13.04 19.63 -34.90
C GLY A 5 -13.39 19.40 -36.37
N LYS A 6 -12.43 19.48 -37.30
CA LYS A 6 -12.63 19.10 -38.71
C LYS A 6 -12.58 17.58 -38.87
N LYS A 7 -11.57 16.95 -38.27
CA LYS A 7 -11.40 15.49 -38.24
C LYS A 7 -12.61 14.77 -37.61
N LEU A 8 -13.17 15.31 -36.52
CA LEU A 8 -14.37 14.76 -35.90
C LEU A 8 -15.57 14.86 -36.85
N LYS A 9 -15.74 15.97 -37.57
CA LYS A 9 -16.83 16.14 -38.54
C LYS A 9 -16.70 15.25 -39.77
N GLU A 10 -15.47 14.98 -40.21
CA GLU A 10 -15.16 14.13 -41.38
C GLU A 10 -15.28 12.64 -41.06
N LEU A 11 -14.91 12.21 -39.85
CA LEU A 11 -14.91 10.80 -39.44
C LEU A 11 -16.16 10.39 -38.66
N GLN A 12 -17.10 11.30 -38.43
CA GLN A 12 -18.36 11.01 -37.74
C GLN A 12 -19.21 10.02 -38.55
N ILE A 13 -19.74 9.00 -37.86
CA ILE A 13 -20.77 8.13 -38.42
C ILE A 13 -22.03 8.98 -38.63
N GLN A 14 -22.51 9.08 -39.88
CA GLN A 14 -23.60 10.00 -40.25
C GLN A 14 -24.89 9.73 -39.47
N GLU A 15 -25.20 8.46 -39.24
CA GLU A 15 -26.39 8.02 -38.48
C GLU A 15 -26.36 8.47 -37.02
N TRP A 16 -25.16 8.64 -36.43
CA TRP A 16 -24.99 8.90 -34.99
C TRP A 16 -24.55 10.33 -34.69
N LYS A 17 -24.55 11.19 -35.71
CA LYS A 17 -23.99 12.55 -35.67
C LYS A 17 -24.49 13.40 -34.49
N GLU A 18 -25.76 13.26 -34.13
CA GLU A 18 -26.40 14.02 -33.05
C GLU A 18 -25.91 13.62 -31.65
N TYR A 19 -25.44 12.38 -31.49
CA TYR A 19 -24.99 11.82 -30.21
C TYR A 19 -23.52 12.09 -29.91
N TYR A 20 -22.73 12.53 -30.90
CA TYR A 20 -21.35 12.93 -30.67
C TYR A 20 -21.26 14.20 -29.81
N ILE A 21 -20.16 14.35 -29.07
CA ILE A 21 -19.83 15.55 -28.33
C ILE A 21 -19.82 16.78 -29.24
N ASP A 22 -20.56 17.84 -28.87
CA ASP A 22 -20.51 19.10 -29.59
C ASP A 22 -19.24 19.89 -29.24
N TYR A 23 -18.12 19.43 -29.80
CA TYR A 23 -16.82 20.04 -29.60
C TYR A 23 -16.77 21.50 -30.10
N LYS A 24 -17.61 21.88 -31.07
CA LYS A 24 -17.65 23.24 -31.62
C LYS A 24 -18.33 24.18 -30.63
N LEU A 25 -19.45 23.78 -30.06
CA LEU A 25 -20.16 24.51 -28.99
C LEU A 25 -19.25 24.70 -27.78
N LEU A 26 -18.66 23.62 -27.27
CA LEU A 26 -17.79 23.69 -26.10
C LEU A 26 -16.58 24.61 -26.34
N LYS A 27 -15.95 24.52 -27.52
CA LYS A 27 -14.84 25.41 -27.90
C LYS A 27 -15.29 26.88 -27.96
N LYS A 28 -16.50 27.17 -28.45
CA LYS A 28 -17.05 28.54 -28.45
C LYS A 28 -17.25 29.05 -27.03
N LYS A 29 -17.79 28.23 -26.11
CA LYS A 29 -17.94 28.65 -24.70
C LYS A 29 -16.62 28.90 -24.00
N VAL A 30 -15.62 28.03 -24.19
CA VAL A 30 -14.25 28.29 -23.71
C VAL A 30 -13.68 29.60 -24.29
N LYS A 31 -14.04 29.96 -25.53
CA LYS A 31 -13.64 31.24 -26.14
C LYS A 31 -14.34 32.43 -25.47
N HIS A 32 -15.64 32.32 -25.23
CA HIS A 32 -16.47 33.34 -24.59
C HIS A 32 -15.98 33.69 -23.19
N TYR A 33 -15.77 32.69 -22.33
CA TYR A 33 -15.34 32.90 -20.94
C TYR A 33 -14.00 33.64 -20.83
N ALA A 34 -13.08 33.47 -21.80
CA ALA A 34 -11.83 34.24 -21.82
C ALA A 34 -11.81 35.34 -22.88
N GLN A 35 -12.98 35.84 -23.29
CA GLN A 35 -13.16 37.20 -23.81
C GLN A 35 -13.83 38.06 -22.72
N GLU A 36 -14.73 37.48 -21.92
CA GLU A 36 -15.35 38.15 -20.76
C GLU A 36 -14.38 38.37 -19.59
N LYS A 37 -13.37 37.50 -19.42
CA LYS A 37 -12.30 37.67 -18.41
C LYS A 37 -11.48 38.95 -18.57
N GLU A 38 -11.46 39.56 -19.76
CA GLU A 38 -10.80 40.85 -20.02
C GLU A 38 -11.66 42.07 -19.67
N VAL A 39 -12.97 41.89 -19.40
CA VAL A 39 -13.94 42.99 -19.26
C VAL A 39 -14.66 42.99 -17.90
N VAL A 40 -14.83 41.83 -17.26
CA VAL A 40 -15.52 41.70 -15.96
C VAL A 40 -14.80 40.66 -15.08
N VAL A 41 -14.54 41.01 -13.82
CA VAL A 41 -14.10 40.08 -12.77
C VAL A 41 -15.27 39.15 -12.46
N HIS A 42 -15.46 38.10 -13.24
CA HIS A 42 -16.42 37.06 -12.91
C HIS A 42 -15.85 36.12 -11.86
N ASP A 43 -16.70 35.78 -10.90
CA ASP A 43 -16.44 34.83 -9.85
C ASP A 43 -16.03 33.47 -10.45
N ARG A 44 -14.84 33.02 -10.09
CA ARG A 44 -14.18 31.82 -10.64
C ARG A 44 -15.09 30.59 -10.59
N ASP A 45 -15.92 30.52 -9.56
CA ASP A 45 -16.82 29.40 -9.30
C ASP A 45 -17.97 29.32 -10.31
N TYR A 46 -18.43 30.47 -10.84
CA TYR A 46 -19.47 30.48 -11.87
C TYR A 46 -18.99 29.81 -13.17
N VAL A 47 -17.78 30.16 -13.63
CA VAL A 47 -17.22 29.61 -14.89
C VAL A 47 -16.97 28.10 -14.77
N LEU A 48 -16.47 27.65 -13.62
CA LEU A 48 -16.23 26.22 -13.36
C LEU A 48 -17.56 25.46 -13.29
N ARG A 49 -18.60 26.01 -12.63
CA ARG A 49 -19.91 25.38 -12.50
C ARG A 49 -20.63 25.28 -13.84
N ASP A 50 -20.73 26.39 -14.57
CA ASP A 50 -21.43 26.47 -15.86
C ASP A 50 -20.79 25.53 -16.89
N PHE A 51 -19.45 25.54 -16.98
CA PHE A 51 -18.75 24.64 -17.89
C PHE A 51 -18.85 23.16 -17.47
N SER A 52 -18.87 22.86 -16.16
CA SER A 52 -19.10 21.49 -15.67
C SER A 52 -20.49 20.98 -16.03
N GLN A 53 -21.54 21.79 -15.88
CA GLN A 53 -22.91 21.42 -16.24
C GLN A 53 -23.04 21.14 -17.74
N LEU A 54 -22.43 21.98 -18.59
CA LEU A 54 -22.39 21.76 -20.03
C LEU A 54 -21.67 20.46 -20.40
N LEU A 55 -20.58 20.12 -19.70
CA LEU A 55 -19.85 18.88 -19.95
C LEU A 55 -20.65 17.65 -19.50
N ASP A 56 -21.28 17.73 -18.32
CA ASP A 56 -22.14 16.69 -17.76
C ASP A 56 -23.29 16.35 -18.74
N GLN A 57 -23.98 17.36 -19.30
CA GLN A 57 -25.03 17.17 -20.32
C GLN A 57 -24.53 16.48 -21.60
N GLN A 58 -23.33 16.82 -22.07
CA GLN A 58 -22.76 16.17 -23.25
C GLN A 58 -22.40 14.71 -22.96
N ILE A 59 -21.87 14.41 -21.77
CA ILE A 59 -21.53 13.05 -21.36
C ILE A 59 -22.80 12.21 -21.20
N GLU A 60 -23.82 12.73 -20.55
CA GLU A 60 -25.11 12.05 -20.38
C GLU A 60 -25.71 11.64 -21.73
N LYS A 61 -25.71 12.55 -22.71
CA LYS A 61 -26.16 12.26 -24.08
C LYS A 61 -25.40 11.07 -24.71
N ILE A 62 -24.07 11.04 -24.56
CA ILE A 62 -23.22 9.98 -25.10
C ILE A 62 -23.52 8.64 -24.41
N VAL A 63 -23.70 8.68 -23.09
CA VAL A 63 -23.93 7.49 -22.27
C VAL A 63 -25.31 6.88 -22.52
N LEU A 64 -26.36 7.69 -22.60
CA LEU A 64 -27.71 7.19 -22.91
C LEU A 64 -27.75 6.52 -24.29
N PHE A 65 -27.03 7.09 -25.27
CA PHE A 65 -26.90 6.47 -26.58
C PHE A 65 -26.11 5.15 -26.52
N LEU A 66 -25.00 5.11 -25.77
CA LEU A 66 -24.22 3.90 -25.55
C LEU A 66 -25.07 2.77 -24.96
N LEU A 67 -25.84 3.05 -23.91
CA LEU A 67 -26.73 2.06 -23.27
C LEU A 67 -27.78 1.53 -24.25
N LYS A 68 -28.36 2.41 -25.07
CA LYS A 68 -29.32 2.01 -26.10
C LYS A 68 -28.70 1.07 -27.13
N GLN A 69 -27.48 1.38 -27.61
CA GLN A 69 -26.78 0.53 -28.59
C GLN A 69 -26.35 -0.81 -27.97
N GLN A 70 -25.89 -0.82 -26.72
CA GLN A 70 -25.57 -2.05 -26.00
C GLN A 70 -26.80 -2.95 -25.85
N GLY A 71 -27.95 -2.38 -25.50
CA GLY A 71 -29.21 -3.12 -25.45
C GLY A 71 -29.58 -3.76 -26.79
N GLN A 72 -29.44 -3.02 -27.90
CA GLN A 72 -29.72 -3.54 -29.25
C GLN A 72 -28.78 -4.68 -29.64
N LEU A 73 -27.49 -4.57 -29.34
CA LEU A 73 -26.51 -5.64 -29.58
C LEU A 73 -26.81 -6.87 -28.72
N ALA A 74 -27.17 -6.69 -27.46
CA ALA A 74 -27.53 -7.77 -26.55
C ALA A 74 -28.79 -8.51 -27.02
N THR A 75 -29.84 -7.79 -27.45
CA THR A 75 -31.06 -8.41 -28.01
C THR A 75 -30.76 -9.22 -29.27
N ARG A 76 -29.91 -8.70 -30.17
CA ARG A 76 -29.49 -9.44 -31.37
C ARG A 76 -28.68 -10.69 -31.04
N LEU A 77 -27.74 -10.60 -30.09
CA LEU A 77 -26.96 -11.76 -29.65
C LEU A 77 -27.82 -12.83 -28.99
N SER A 78 -28.82 -12.44 -28.19
CA SER A 78 -29.77 -13.39 -27.61
C SER A 78 -30.56 -14.10 -28.70
N GLY A 79 -31.09 -13.37 -29.69
CA GLY A 79 -31.82 -13.98 -30.80
C GLY A 79 -30.95 -14.95 -31.62
N LEU A 80 -29.70 -14.59 -31.90
CA LEU A 80 -28.75 -15.48 -32.60
C LEU A 80 -28.35 -16.70 -31.76
N ALA A 81 -28.42 -16.62 -30.43
CA ALA A 81 -28.20 -17.76 -29.56
C ALA A 81 -29.40 -18.72 -29.60
N ASP A 82 -30.62 -18.19 -29.53
CA ASP A 82 -31.85 -18.97 -29.65
C ASP A 82 -31.94 -19.67 -31.03
N ASP A 83 -31.65 -18.95 -32.12
CA ASP A 83 -31.60 -19.49 -33.48
C ASP A 83 -30.52 -20.57 -33.64
N SER A 84 -29.40 -20.43 -32.92
CA SER A 84 -28.33 -21.43 -32.92
C SER A 84 -28.75 -22.72 -32.22
N ASP A 85 -29.37 -22.62 -31.03
CA ASP A 85 -29.83 -23.79 -30.26
C ASP A 85 -30.92 -24.57 -31.01
N GLU A 86 -31.85 -23.88 -31.70
CA GLU A 86 -32.84 -24.53 -32.56
C GLU A 86 -32.20 -25.22 -33.78
N SER A 87 -31.25 -24.56 -34.43
CA SER A 87 -30.57 -25.09 -35.62
C SER A 87 -29.67 -26.30 -35.33
N PHE A 88 -29.10 -26.41 -34.12
CA PHE A 88 -28.27 -27.54 -33.69
C PHE A 88 -29.10 -28.76 -33.23
N SER A 89 -30.41 -28.61 -33.06
CA SER A 89 -31.36 -29.67 -32.70
C SER A 89 -31.64 -30.64 -33.88
N HIS A 90 -31.44 -30.18 -35.11
CA HIS A 90 -31.52 -30.95 -36.35
C HIS A 90 -30.11 -31.02 -37.00
N GLU A 91 -29.79 -32.05 -37.80
CA GLU A 91 -28.45 -32.14 -38.43
C GLU A 91 -28.12 -30.84 -39.21
N PRO A 92 -27.15 -30.03 -38.72
CA PRO A 92 -26.96 -28.68 -39.24
C PRO A 92 -26.35 -28.76 -40.64
N HIS A 93 -27.00 -28.13 -41.61
CA HIS A 93 -26.45 -27.98 -42.96
C HIS A 93 -25.34 -26.93 -42.94
N TYR A 94 -24.29 -27.15 -43.74
CA TYR A 94 -23.13 -26.25 -43.86
C TYR A 94 -23.55 -24.80 -44.18
N GLU A 95 -24.60 -24.62 -44.98
CA GLU A 95 -25.15 -23.29 -45.33
C GLU A 95 -25.68 -22.53 -44.10
N THR A 96 -26.41 -23.19 -43.20
CA THR A 96 -26.95 -22.57 -41.98
C THR A 96 -25.85 -22.12 -41.02
N ILE A 97 -24.76 -22.88 -40.91
CA ILE A 97 -23.59 -22.51 -40.10
C ILE A 97 -22.89 -21.27 -40.68
N MET A 98 -22.78 -21.19 -42.01
CA MET A 98 -22.20 -20.02 -42.68
C MET A 98 -23.05 -18.76 -42.50
N GLU A 99 -24.38 -18.87 -42.61
CA GLU A 99 -25.31 -17.76 -42.38
C GLU A 99 -25.27 -17.25 -40.94
N LEU A 100 -25.26 -18.16 -39.97
CA LEU A 100 -25.15 -17.83 -38.55
C LEU A 100 -23.80 -17.16 -38.24
N ARG A 101 -22.71 -17.67 -38.82
CA ARG A 101 -21.38 -17.07 -38.69
C ARG A 101 -21.33 -15.65 -39.24
N GLU A 102 -21.91 -15.40 -40.42
CA GLU A 102 -21.96 -14.06 -40.98
C GLU A 102 -22.83 -13.12 -40.13
N SER A 103 -23.92 -13.63 -39.53
CA SER A 103 -24.76 -12.87 -38.60
C SER A 103 -24.00 -12.44 -37.34
N TYR A 104 -23.22 -13.33 -36.73
CA TYR A 104 -22.32 -12.97 -35.61
C TYR A 104 -21.25 -11.95 -36.04
N ARG A 105 -20.72 -12.08 -37.26
CA ARG A 105 -19.77 -11.11 -37.83
C ARG A 105 -20.39 -9.73 -38.04
N GLU A 106 -21.65 -9.65 -38.45
CA GLU A 106 -22.38 -8.38 -38.56
C GLU A 106 -22.54 -7.70 -37.21
N VAL A 107 -22.90 -8.45 -36.16
CA VAL A 107 -22.92 -7.92 -34.78
C VAL A 107 -21.55 -7.41 -34.37
N GLY A 108 -20.47 -8.12 -34.72
CA GLY A 108 -19.10 -7.67 -34.53
C GLY A 108 -18.76 -6.36 -35.25
N ARG A 109 -19.23 -6.18 -36.49
CA ARG A 109 -19.06 -4.91 -37.25
C ARG A 109 -19.81 -3.75 -36.59
N ASP A 110 -21.01 -3.98 -36.08
CA ASP A 110 -21.78 -2.96 -35.37
C ASP A 110 -21.14 -2.61 -34.01
N LEU A 111 -20.55 -3.59 -33.33
CA LEU A 111 -19.74 -3.35 -32.13
C LEU A 111 -18.50 -2.48 -32.44
N LEU A 112 -17.83 -2.72 -33.56
CA LEU A 112 -16.69 -1.89 -33.99
C LEU A 112 -17.10 -0.43 -34.24
N LYS A 113 -18.26 -0.20 -34.86
CA LYS A 113 -18.82 1.15 -35.01
C LYS A 113 -19.03 1.80 -33.64
N LEU A 114 -19.59 1.06 -32.69
CA LEU A 114 -19.83 1.53 -31.32
C LEU A 114 -18.52 1.86 -30.59
N LEU A 115 -17.51 0.99 -30.66
CA LEU A 115 -16.18 1.24 -30.08
C LEU A 115 -15.54 2.50 -30.66
N PHE A 116 -15.63 2.68 -31.98
CA PHE A 116 -15.13 3.89 -32.65
C PHE A 116 -15.86 5.17 -32.21
N PHE A 117 -17.18 5.10 -32.02
CA PHE A 117 -17.97 6.20 -31.46
C PHE A 117 -17.49 6.60 -30.05
N ILE A 118 -17.28 5.63 -29.17
CA ILE A 118 -16.79 5.89 -27.80
C ILE A 118 -15.38 6.50 -27.85
N GLU A 119 -14.49 5.96 -28.69
CA GLU A 119 -13.12 6.45 -28.85
C GLU A 119 -13.11 7.94 -29.25
N MET A 120 -13.88 8.31 -30.28
CA MET A 120 -13.95 9.69 -30.76
C MET A 120 -14.48 10.65 -29.69
N ASN A 121 -15.48 10.23 -28.91
CA ASN A 121 -16.05 11.03 -27.83
C ASN A 121 -15.08 11.17 -26.65
N ALA A 122 -14.40 10.10 -26.25
CA ALA A 122 -13.37 10.13 -25.21
C ALA A 122 -12.20 11.07 -25.58
N ILE A 123 -11.75 11.01 -26.84
CA ILE A 123 -10.73 11.93 -27.37
C ILE A 123 -11.23 13.39 -27.37
N GLY A 124 -12.51 13.60 -27.70
CA GLY A 124 -13.15 14.92 -27.67
C GLY A 124 -13.19 15.53 -26.27
N LEU A 125 -13.63 14.75 -25.28
CA LEU A 125 -13.63 15.11 -23.86
C LEU A 125 -12.23 15.47 -23.38
N ARG A 126 -11.24 14.61 -23.64
CA ARG A 126 -9.84 14.88 -23.31
C ARG A 126 -9.34 16.19 -23.90
N LYS A 127 -9.62 16.45 -25.18
CA LYS A 127 -9.14 17.65 -25.88
C LYS A 127 -9.80 18.94 -25.40
N ILE A 128 -11.07 18.89 -25.02
CA ILE A 128 -11.76 20.08 -24.51
C ILE A 128 -11.31 20.40 -23.09
N LEU A 129 -11.16 19.39 -22.22
CA LEU A 129 -10.62 19.53 -20.88
C LEU A 129 -9.21 20.15 -20.92
N LYS A 130 -8.30 19.60 -21.74
CA LYS A 130 -6.97 20.18 -21.95
C LYS A 130 -7.00 21.61 -22.51
N LYS A 131 -8.00 21.94 -23.34
CA LYS A 131 -8.15 23.29 -23.90
C LYS A 131 -8.62 24.28 -22.85
N PHE A 132 -9.50 23.87 -21.94
CA PHE A 132 -9.94 24.68 -20.82
C PHE A 132 -8.76 25.01 -19.91
N ASP A 133 -8.03 23.99 -19.44
CA ASP A 133 -6.87 24.17 -18.55
C ASP A 133 -5.81 25.07 -19.18
N LYS A 134 -5.47 24.86 -20.46
CA LYS A 134 -4.47 25.68 -21.16
C LYS A 134 -4.87 27.16 -21.22
N ARG A 135 -6.18 27.47 -21.25
CA ARG A 135 -6.67 28.85 -21.42
C ARG A 135 -6.83 29.59 -20.10
N PHE A 136 -7.14 28.88 -19.02
CA PHE A 136 -7.43 29.50 -17.74
C PHE A 136 -6.36 29.22 -16.67
N GLY A 137 -5.40 28.33 -16.92
CA GLY A 137 -4.36 27.93 -15.94
C GLY A 137 -4.89 27.11 -14.76
N TYR A 138 -6.22 26.94 -14.66
CA TYR A 138 -6.86 26.16 -13.61
C TYR A 138 -6.63 24.67 -13.81
N ARG A 139 -6.49 23.93 -12.71
CA ARG A 139 -6.54 22.45 -12.69
C ARG A 139 -7.99 21.96 -12.84
N PHE A 140 -8.76 22.51 -13.78
CA PHE A 140 -10.18 22.19 -13.95
C PHE A 140 -10.38 20.73 -14.33
N THR A 141 -9.53 20.19 -15.22
CA THR A 141 -9.56 18.75 -15.55
C THR A 141 -9.44 17.89 -14.30
N ASN A 142 -8.54 18.22 -13.37
CA ASN A 142 -8.36 17.45 -12.14
C ASN A 142 -9.58 17.58 -11.22
N TYR A 143 -10.10 18.81 -11.04
CA TYR A 143 -11.32 19.05 -10.26
C TYR A 143 -12.53 18.27 -10.81
N TYR A 144 -12.77 18.41 -12.11
CA TYR A 144 -13.92 17.81 -12.79
C TYR A 144 -13.83 16.28 -12.79
N VAL A 145 -12.66 15.72 -13.09
CA VAL A 145 -12.47 14.27 -13.07
C VAL A 145 -12.52 13.73 -11.63
N LYS A 146 -11.93 14.40 -10.63
CA LYS A 146 -11.97 13.97 -9.22
C LYS A 146 -13.39 13.92 -8.68
N THR A 147 -14.16 14.99 -8.88
CA THR A 147 -15.53 15.10 -8.37
C THR A 147 -16.49 14.12 -9.05
N ARG A 148 -16.23 13.75 -10.31
CA ARG A 148 -17.09 12.84 -11.09
C ARG A 148 -16.58 11.41 -11.19
N ALA A 149 -15.32 11.09 -10.92
CA ALA A 149 -14.85 9.70 -10.95
C ALA A 149 -15.48 8.85 -9.84
N ASN A 150 -15.74 9.44 -8.67
CA ASN A 150 -16.18 8.73 -7.46
C ASN A 150 -17.65 8.97 -7.07
N HIS A 151 -18.36 9.86 -7.75
CA HIS A 151 -19.75 10.13 -7.41
C HIS A 151 -20.67 8.99 -7.92
N PRO A 152 -21.57 8.43 -7.08
CA PRO A 152 -22.37 7.25 -7.41
C PRO A 152 -23.27 7.46 -8.65
N TYR A 153 -23.71 8.71 -8.89
CA TYR A 153 -24.55 9.10 -10.01
C TYR A 153 -23.77 9.64 -11.22
N SER A 154 -22.45 9.52 -11.23
CA SER A 154 -21.64 10.07 -12.33
C SER A 154 -21.72 9.22 -13.59
N GLN A 155 -22.23 9.84 -14.65
CA GLN A 155 -22.29 9.26 -15.99
C GLN A 155 -20.90 9.09 -16.63
N LEU A 156 -19.92 9.87 -16.17
CA LEU A 156 -18.53 9.76 -16.62
C LEU A 156 -17.96 8.36 -16.34
N ARG A 157 -18.40 7.70 -15.26
CA ARG A 157 -17.99 6.34 -14.90
C ARG A 157 -18.46 5.30 -15.92
N GLN A 158 -19.62 5.49 -16.54
CA GLN A 158 -20.17 4.55 -17.53
C GLN A 158 -19.41 4.61 -18.86
N VAL A 159 -18.88 5.78 -19.22
CA VAL A 159 -17.95 5.92 -20.36
C VAL A 159 -16.63 5.17 -20.09
N PHE A 160 -16.24 5.00 -18.83
CA PHE A 160 -14.96 4.40 -18.43
C PHE A 160 -15.03 2.91 -18.05
N LYS A 161 -16.11 2.46 -17.42
CA LYS A 161 -16.28 1.05 -17.03
C LYS A 161 -17.00 0.30 -18.14
N GLN A 162 -16.22 -0.28 -19.06
CA GLN A 162 -16.69 -0.99 -20.25
C GLN A 162 -17.28 -2.39 -19.97
N VAL A 163 -17.85 -2.63 -18.79
CA VAL A 163 -18.25 -3.98 -18.33
C VAL A 163 -19.25 -4.64 -19.30
N GLY A 164 -20.17 -3.87 -19.88
CA GLY A 164 -21.13 -4.40 -20.87
C GLY A 164 -20.51 -4.71 -22.24
N ILE A 165 -19.43 -4.03 -22.62
CA ILE A 165 -18.76 -4.26 -23.92
C ILE A 165 -17.95 -5.55 -23.87
N SER A 166 -17.19 -5.78 -22.80
CA SER A 166 -16.38 -7.00 -22.66
C SER A 166 -17.26 -8.27 -22.63
N ALA A 167 -18.47 -8.20 -22.08
CA ALA A 167 -19.43 -9.30 -22.12
C ALA A 167 -19.92 -9.59 -23.56
N VAL A 168 -20.23 -8.55 -24.34
CA VAL A 168 -20.61 -8.67 -25.75
C VAL A 168 -19.45 -9.22 -26.58
N VAL A 169 -18.22 -8.74 -26.35
CA VAL A 169 -16.99 -9.27 -27.00
C VAL A 169 -16.81 -10.75 -26.66
N GLY A 170 -16.96 -11.13 -25.39
CA GLY A 170 -16.85 -12.51 -24.92
C GLY A 170 -17.88 -13.43 -25.58
N SER A 171 -19.13 -12.98 -25.69
CA SER A 171 -20.20 -13.75 -26.35
C SER A 171 -19.93 -13.95 -27.84
N ILE A 172 -19.52 -12.90 -28.57
CA ILE A 172 -19.17 -12.98 -30.00
C ILE A 172 -17.95 -13.90 -30.19
N THR A 173 -16.91 -13.74 -29.37
CA THR A 173 -15.68 -14.54 -29.45
C THR A 173 -15.96 -16.02 -29.20
N ARG A 174 -16.77 -16.33 -28.18
CA ARG A 174 -17.16 -17.70 -27.85
C ARG A 174 -17.95 -18.34 -29.00
N ASN A 175 -19.03 -17.71 -29.42
CA ASN A 175 -19.93 -18.31 -30.42
C ASN A 175 -19.26 -18.41 -31.80
N LEU A 176 -18.37 -17.48 -32.18
CA LEU A 176 -17.58 -17.62 -33.41
C LEU A 176 -16.53 -18.73 -33.33
N ALA A 177 -15.96 -18.99 -32.15
CA ALA A 177 -15.03 -20.09 -31.93
C ALA A 177 -15.74 -21.45 -32.03
N ASP A 178 -16.92 -21.56 -31.42
CA ASP A 178 -17.75 -22.76 -31.47
C ASP A 178 -18.18 -23.09 -32.91
N LEU A 179 -18.42 -22.06 -33.74
CA LEU A 179 -18.73 -22.20 -35.16
C LEU A 179 -17.49 -22.44 -36.07
N GLN A 180 -16.27 -22.35 -35.55
CA GLN A 180 -15.02 -22.61 -36.29
C GLN A 180 -14.50 -24.04 -36.11
N ASP A 181 -14.83 -24.72 -35.02
CA ASP A 181 -14.32 -26.06 -34.70
C ASP A 181 -15.15 -27.15 -35.40
N ASP A 182 -14.97 -27.26 -36.72
CA ASP A 182 -15.70 -28.18 -37.62
C ASP A 182 -15.46 -29.68 -37.33
N GLN A 183 -14.73 -30.09 -36.27
CA GLN A 183 -14.41 -31.51 -36.05
C GLN A 183 -14.33 -32.05 -34.61
N ARG A 184 -14.65 -31.30 -33.54
CA ARG A 184 -14.61 -31.87 -32.16
C ARG A 184 -15.78 -31.45 -31.29
N ARG A 185 -16.91 -32.14 -31.48
CA ARG A 185 -18.20 -31.95 -30.79
C ARG A 185 -18.21 -32.01 -29.25
N TYR A 186 -17.09 -32.14 -28.52
CA TYR A 186 -17.12 -32.31 -27.05
C TYR A 186 -15.85 -31.83 -26.33
N VAL A 187 -15.33 -30.64 -26.61
CA VAL A 187 -14.23 -30.08 -25.78
C VAL A 187 -14.58 -28.65 -25.35
N SER A 188 -14.61 -28.45 -24.03
CA SER A 188 -14.87 -27.16 -23.39
C SER A 188 -13.67 -26.23 -23.59
N ILE A 189 -13.93 -24.96 -23.91
CA ILE A 189 -12.90 -23.93 -24.13
C ILE A 189 -12.02 -23.70 -22.87
N TYR A 190 -12.50 -24.11 -21.68
CA TYR A 190 -11.74 -24.02 -20.43
C TYR A 190 -10.60 -25.06 -20.31
N ASP A 191 -10.57 -26.07 -21.18
CA ASP A 191 -9.59 -27.16 -21.10
C ASP A 191 -8.28 -26.82 -21.85
N HIS A 192 -8.26 -25.78 -22.68
CA HIS A 192 -7.06 -25.33 -23.41
C HIS A 192 -6.89 -23.79 -23.40
N PRO A 193 -5.83 -23.23 -22.78
CA PRO A 193 -5.66 -21.78 -22.63
C PRO A 193 -5.25 -21.01 -23.91
N THR A 194 -4.99 -21.70 -25.02
CA THR A 194 -4.42 -21.10 -26.23
C THR A 194 -5.04 -21.70 -27.50
N LEU A 195 -6.23 -21.24 -27.85
CA LEU A 195 -6.77 -21.36 -29.21
C LEU A 195 -6.39 -20.09 -29.99
N ASP A 196 -5.60 -20.25 -31.05
CA ASP A 196 -5.29 -19.17 -32.00
C ASP A 196 -6.56 -18.86 -32.82
N LEU A 197 -7.40 -18.00 -32.24
CA LEU A 197 -8.64 -17.48 -32.83
C LEU A 197 -8.30 -16.56 -34.00
N SER A 198 -8.35 -17.10 -35.22
CA SER A 198 -8.00 -16.42 -36.48
C SER A 198 -9.24 -15.92 -37.25
N ASP A 199 -10.23 -15.33 -36.55
CA ASP A 199 -11.27 -14.54 -37.23
C ASP A 199 -10.87 -13.06 -37.26
N PRO A 200 -10.76 -12.43 -38.44
CA PRO A 200 -10.27 -11.04 -38.59
C PRO A 200 -11.14 -10.02 -37.85
N ILE A 201 -12.42 -10.33 -37.61
CA ILE A 201 -13.31 -9.45 -36.85
C ILE A 201 -12.90 -9.43 -35.37
N ILE A 202 -12.55 -10.58 -34.79
CA ILE A 202 -12.11 -10.66 -33.38
C ILE A 202 -10.80 -9.88 -33.18
N GLU A 203 -9.85 -10.00 -34.11
CA GLU A 203 -8.61 -9.21 -34.06
C GLU A 203 -8.88 -7.71 -34.12
N SER A 204 -9.78 -7.28 -35.02
CA SER A 204 -10.13 -5.86 -35.14
C SER A 204 -10.85 -5.33 -33.90
N ILE A 205 -11.67 -6.16 -33.23
CA ILE A 205 -12.33 -5.83 -31.95
C ILE A 205 -11.29 -5.67 -30.85
N LYS A 206 -10.36 -6.63 -30.70
CA LYS A 206 -9.25 -6.54 -29.73
C LYS A 206 -8.39 -5.30 -29.97
N ALA A 207 -8.09 -5.00 -31.24
CA ALA A 207 -7.33 -3.79 -31.59
C ALA A 207 -8.10 -2.51 -31.24
N ALA A 208 -9.42 -2.47 -31.47
CA ALA A 208 -10.27 -1.33 -31.10
C ALA A 208 -10.39 -1.17 -29.58
N GLU A 209 -10.53 -2.26 -28.83
CA GLU A 209 -10.53 -2.28 -27.37
C GLU A 209 -9.21 -1.75 -26.81
N ASN A 210 -8.07 -2.21 -27.34
CA ASN A 210 -6.75 -1.70 -26.96
C ASN A 210 -6.56 -0.19 -27.27
N ARG A 211 -7.04 0.29 -28.41
CA ARG A 211 -7.03 1.73 -28.74
C ARG A 211 -7.90 2.55 -27.79
N LEU A 212 -9.05 2.00 -27.42
CA LEU A 212 -9.98 2.63 -26.51
C LEU A 212 -9.42 2.67 -25.09
N LEU A 213 -8.86 1.56 -24.60
CA LEU A 213 -8.13 1.46 -23.33
C LEU A 213 -7.03 2.51 -23.24
N ASN A 214 -6.18 2.64 -24.26
CA ASN A 214 -5.14 3.68 -24.28
C ASN A 214 -5.71 5.11 -24.27
N SER A 215 -6.90 5.33 -24.83
CA SER A 215 -7.55 6.63 -24.91
C SER A 215 -8.27 7.02 -23.61
N THR A 216 -8.92 6.06 -22.96
CA THR A 216 -9.58 6.21 -21.67
C THR A 216 -8.58 6.15 -20.51
N ASP A 217 -7.45 5.46 -20.69
CA ASP A 217 -6.36 5.40 -19.72
C ASP A 217 -5.83 6.78 -19.40
N PHE A 218 -5.81 7.75 -20.32
CA PHE A 218 -5.43 9.12 -19.97
C PHE A 218 -6.37 9.77 -18.94
N LEU A 219 -7.67 9.52 -19.03
CA LEU A 219 -8.67 10.10 -18.12
C LEU A 219 -8.81 9.27 -16.84
N HIS A 220 -8.62 7.96 -16.91
CA HIS A 220 -8.50 7.07 -15.75
C HIS A 220 -7.18 7.32 -15.00
N TYR A 221 -6.09 7.58 -15.72
CA TYR A 221 -4.82 8.10 -15.23
C TYR A 221 -5.05 9.44 -14.57
N LEU A 222 -5.68 10.43 -15.22
CA LEU A 222 -6.02 11.71 -14.56
C LEU A 222 -6.95 11.54 -13.36
N GLY A 223 -7.86 10.57 -13.34
CA GLY A 223 -8.67 10.25 -12.17
C GLY A 223 -7.81 9.71 -11.03
N LYS A 224 -6.99 8.70 -11.29
CA LYS A 224 -6.03 8.15 -10.32
C LYS A 224 -4.99 9.19 -9.88
N HIS A 225 -4.53 10.06 -10.76
CA HIS A 225 -3.55 11.13 -10.51
C HIS A 225 -4.18 12.41 -9.95
N ALA A 226 -5.50 12.61 -10.05
CA ALA A 226 -6.20 13.65 -9.29
C ALA A 226 -6.43 13.23 -7.84
N PHE A 227 -6.44 11.91 -7.56
CA PHE A 227 -6.29 11.35 -6.22
C PHE A 227 -4.83 11.29 -5.77
N ILE A 228 -3.88 11.18 -6.71
CA ILE A 228 -2.43 11.08 -6.46
C ILE A 228 -1.69 12.18 -7.24
N MET A 229 -1.81 13.46 -6.84
CA MET A 229 -0.79 14.51 -7.03
C MET A 229 -1.29 15.93 -6.66
N GLN A 230 -0.81 16.44 -5.52
CA GLN A 230 0.15 17.53 -5.61
C GLN A 230 1.50 16.91 -5.99
N ASP A 231 1.94 17.15 -7.22
CA ASP A 231 3.24 17.72 -7.57
C ASP A 231 3.37 17.65 -9.10
N GLU A 232 3.97 18.69 -9.65
CA GLU A 232 4.16 18.90 -11.08
C GLU A 232 4.79 17.68 -11.76
N LEU A 233 4.25 17.25 -12.90
CA LEU A 233 4.92 16.32 -13.80
C LEU A 233 6.01 17.08 -14.56
N PRO A 234 7.30 16.70 -14.46
CA PRO A 234 8.22 16.88 -15.56
C PRO A 234 7.76 15.98 -16.72
N SER A 235 8.07 16.41 -17.94
CA SER A 235 7.73 15.71 -19.19
C SER A 235 8.10 14.21 -19.20
N PRO A 236 7.33 13.35 -19.90
CA PRO A 236 7.44 11.88 -19.82
C PRO A 236 8.58 11.29 -20.65
N SER A 237 9.82 11.74 -20.47
CA SER A 237 10.98 11.13 -21.16
C SER A 237 12.31 11.12 -20.41
N SER A 238 12.40 11.64 -19.18
CA SER A 238 13.63 11.58 -18.37
C SER A 238 13.47 10.76 -17.09
N ASP A 239 12.39 10.95 -16.35
CA ASP A 239 12.28 10.41 -14.98
C ASP A 239 12.00 8.90 -14.93
N GLU A 240 11.25 8.37 -15.91
CA GLU A 240 10.98 6.91 -15.99
C GLU A 240 12.26 6.13 -16.38
N LEU A 241 13.20 6.77 -17.09
CA LEU A 241 14.54 6.23 -17.38
C LEU A 241 15.44 6.27 -16.12
N ILE A 242 15.44 7.39 -15.38
CA ILE A 242 16.25 7.55 -14.15
C ILE A 242 15.78 6.60 -13.02
N ILE A 243 14.46 6.40 -12.87
CA ILE A 243 13.92 5.47 -11.85
C ILE A 243 14.22 4.01 -12.21
N ASN A 244 14.20 3.65 -13.50
CA ASN A 244 14.60 2.32 -13.95
C ASN A 244 16.11 2.08 -13.79
N GLU A 245 16.96 3.11 -13.93
CA GLU A 245 18.40 3.03 -13.65
C GLU A 245 18.72 2.86 -12.15
N ARG A 246 17.91 3.43 -11.25
CA ARG A 246 18.07 3.31 -9.78
C ARG A 246 17.66 1.94 -9.22
N TYR A 247 16.87 1.17 -9.97
CA TYR A 247 16.33 -0.10 -9.51
C TYR A 247 17.33 -1.25 -9.68
N HIS A 248 17.77 -1.82 -8.57
CA HIS A 248 18.60 -3.02 -8.55
C HIS A 248 17.91 -4.14 -7.77
N PHE A 249 17.47 -5.17 -8.49
CA PHE A 249 16.75 -6.31 -7.91
C PHE A 249 17.52 -6.96 -6.76
N MET A 250 18.84 -7.15 -6.91
CA MET A 250 19.67 -7.76 -5.86
C MET A 250 19.73 -6.90 -4.58
N SER A 251 19.71 -5.57 -4.72
CA SER A 251 19.69 -4.66 -3.57
C SER A 251 18.32 -4.67 -2.87
N LEU A 252 17.22 -4.76 -3.63
CA LEU A 252 15.89 -5.01 -3.05
C LEU A 252 15.86 -6.35 -2.30
N LEU A 253 16.39 -7.43 -2.91
CA LEU A 253 16.47 -8.74 -2.27
C LEU A 253 17.25 -8.71 -0.96
N LEU A 254 18.40 -8.01 -0.93
CA LEU A 254 19.20 -7.86 0.30
C LEU A 254 18.45 -7.11 1.41
N ASN A 255 17.61 -6.13 1.08
CA ASN A 255 16.75 -5.45 2.07
C ASN A 255 15.62 -6.36 2.58
N LEU A 256 15.05 -7.20 1.70
CA LEU A 256 14.05 -8.20 2.08
C LEU A 256 14.66 -9.30 2.98
N VAL A 257 15.85 -9.81 2.62
CA VAL A 257 16.60 -10.78 3.42
C VAL A 257 17.00 -10.19 4.78
N ASN A 258 17.45 -8.93 4.83
CA ASN A 258 17.72 -8.24 6.09
C ASN A 258 16.49 -8.25 7.01
N THR A 259 15.33 -7.90 6.45
CA THR A 259 14.07 -7.85 7.20
C THR A 259 13.65 -9.24 7.68
N PHE A 260 13.77 -10.25 6.83
CA PHE A 260 13.52 -11.65 7.18
C PHE A 260 14.43 -12.09 8.33
N LEU A 261 15.75 -11.91 8.18
CA LEU A 261 16.74 -12.35 9.15
C LEU A 261 16.58 -11.62 10.49
N TYR A 262 16.22 -10.33 10.46
CA TYR A 262 15.90 -9.56 11.67
C TYR A 262 14.67 -10.09 12.40
N MET A 263 13.63 -10.52 11.66
CA MET A 263 12.46 -11.15 12.27
C MET A 263 12.77 -12.53 12.84
N VAL A 264 13.56 -13.35 12.15
CA VAL A 264 14.09 -14.60 12.71
C VAL A 264 14.83 -14.31 14.03
N ASN A 265 15.74 -13.34 14.03
CA ASN A 265 16.51 -12.94 15.21
C ASN A 265 15.65 -12.54 16.41
N THR A 266 14.51 -11.90 16.13
CA THR A 266 13.61 -11.40 17.17
C THR A 266 12.86 -12.54 17.84
N TYR A 267 12.35 -13.50 17.05
CA TYR A 267 11.42 -14.53 17.52
C TYR A 267 12.06 -15.91 17.77
N ILE A 268 13.29 -16.16 17.32
CA ILE A 268 14.01 -17.45 17.53
C ILE A 268 14.23 -17.82 18.99
N ILE A 269 14.21 -16.84 19.88
CA ILE A 269 14.43 -17.01 21.32
C ILE A 269 13.15 -17.06 22.12
N VAL A 270 12.00 -16.69 21.53
CA VAL A 270 10.72 -16.62 22.27
C VAL A 270 10.37 -17.95 22.93
N PRO A 271 10.56 -19.12 22.28
CA PRO A 271 10.28 -20.40 22.93
C PRO A 271 11.14 -20.69 24.17
N THR A 272 12.34 -20.10 24.28
CA THR A 272 13.33 -20.37 25.35
C THR A 272 13.53 -19.19 26.31
N ALA A 273 12.84 -18.06 26.10
CA ALA A 273 13.14 -16.81 26.79
C ALA A 273 12.88 -16.88 28.32
N ASP A 274 11.85 -17.62 28.74
CA ASP A 274 11.52 -17.86 30.14
C ASP A 274 12.49 -18.86 30.79
N ASP A 275 12.80 -19.98 30.12
CA ASP A 275 13.78 -20.97 30.58
C ASP A 275 15.19 -20.36 30.74
N TYR A 276 15.60 -19.51 29.80
CA TYR A 276 16.90 -18.82 29.87
C TYR A 276 16.93 -17.79 31.01
N SER A 277 15.82 -17.08 31.25
CA SER A 277 15.71 -16.16 32.38
C SER A 277 15.82 -16.89 33.72
N LEU A 278 15.17 -18.05 33.85
CA LEU A 278 15.26 -18.92 35.03
C LEU A 278 16.67 -19.45 35.23
N SER A 279 17.34 -19.89 34.16
CA SER A 279 18.72 -20.41 34.20
C SER A 279 19.74 -19.38 34.67
N LEU A 280 19.48 -18.09 34.44
CA LEU A 280 20.30 -16.97 34.91
C LEU A 280 19.88 -16.43 36.29
N GLY A 281 18.93 -17.09 36.96
CA GLY A 281 18.49 -16.74 38.32
C GLY A 281 17.41 -15.65 38.40
N ALA A 282 16.72 -15.34 37.30
CA ALA A 282 15.61 -14.38 37.26
C ALA A 282 14.24 -15.08 37.15
N ALA A 283 13.14 -14.37 37.44
CA ALA A 283 11.79 -14.92 37.31
C ALA A 283 11.42 -15.14 35.83
N ALA A 284 10.59 -16.15 35.53
CA ALA A 284 10.14 -16.47 34.17
C ALA A 284 9.50 -15.26 33.46
N THR A 285 8.78 -14.40 34.18
CA THR A 285 8.12 -13.19 33.64
C THR A 285 9.09 -12.07 33.23
N VAL A 286 10.38 -12.19 33.58
CA VAL A 286 11.46 -11.33 33.08
C VAL A 286 11.73 -11.61 31.59
N CYS A 287 11.19 -12.70 31.03
CA CYS A 287 11.19 -12.94 29.59
C CYS A 287 10.60 -11.75 28.80
N GLY A 288 9.59 -11.05 29.34
CA GLY A 288 9.05 -9.83 28.74
C GLY A 288 10.11 -8.73 28.62
N VAL A 289 10.93 -8.51 29.64
CA VAL A 289 12.07 -7.57 29.57
C VAL A 289 13.13 -8.04 28.58
N VAL A 290 13.43 -9.34 28.57
CA VAL A 290 14.38 -9.94 27.61
C VAL A 290 13.88 -9.76 26.17
N ILE A 291 12.58 -9.92 25.91
CA ILE A 291 11.93 -9.69 24.62
C ILE A 291 11.91 -8.21 24.26
N GLY A 292 11.37 -7.38 25.13
CA GLY A 292 11.15 -5.95 24.91
C GLY A 292 12.39 -5.08 24.89
N SER A 293 13.50 -5.48 25.52
CA SER A 293 14.76 -4.72 25.47
C SER A 293 15.24 -4.45 24.04
N MET A 294 15.03 -5.40 23.12
CA MET A 294 15.33 -5.23 21.70
C MET A 294 14.44 -4.15 21.06
N ALA A 295 13.14 -4.13 21.37
CA ALA A 295 12.21 -3.13 20.86
C ALA A 295 12.52 -1.72 21.42
N VAL A 296 12.90 -1.62 22.70
CA VAL A 296 13.29 -0.35 23.33
C VAL A 296 14.48 0.29 22.59
N ALA A 297 15.55 -0.48 22.36
CA ALA A 297 16.71 0.00 21.62
C ALA A 297 16.37 0.35 20.16
N GLN A 298 15.42 -0.39 19.56
CA GLN A 298 14.99 -0.13 18.19
C GLN A 298 14.39 1.28 18.01
N ILE A 299 13.53 1.75 18.93
CA ILE A 299 12.89 3.09 18.89
C ILE A 299 13.92 4.22 18.69
N PHE A 300 15.06 4.13 19.38
CA PHE A 300 16.10 5.14 19.27
C PHE A 300 16.91 4.98 17.98
N SER A 301 17.26 3.73 17.63
CA SER A 301 18.09 3.44 16.47
C SER A 301 17.41 3.74 15.14
N SER A 302 16.09 3.53 15.04
CA SER A 302 15.30 3.75 13.83
C SER A 302 15.33 5.20 13.35
N VAL A 303 15.29 6.18 14.27
CA VAL A 303 15.37 7.62 13.99
C VAL A 303 16.75 7.94 13.42
N TYR A 304 17.81 7.42 14.04
CA TYR A 304 19.18 7.61 13.59
C TYR A 304 19.42 6.97 12.22
N PHE A 305 18.94 5.74 12.01
CA PHE A 305 19.03 5.05 10.72
C PHE A 305 18.19 5.73 9.64
N SER A 306 17.02 6.27 9.97
CA SER A 306 16.23 7.07 9.03
C SER A 306 16.98 8.34 8.63
N ALA A 307 17.66 9.00 9.57
CA ALA A 307 18.48 10.16 9.28
C ALA A 307 19.71 9.80 8.42
N TRP A 308 20.39 8.69 8.74
CA TRP A 308 21.59 8.23 8.03
C TRP A 308 21.27 7.77 6.60
N SER A 309 20.13 7.11 6.41
CA SER A 309 19.65 6.66 5.09
C SER A 309 19.32 7.81 4.13
N ASN A 310 19.20 9.06 4.59
CA ASN A 310 19.15 10.22 3.70
C ASN A 310 20.43 10.38 2.86
N LYS A 311 21.58 9.93 3.38
CA LYS A 311 22.89 10.10 2.74
C LYS A 311 23.39 8.83 2.06
N SER A 312 23.13 7.67 2.66
CA SER A 312 23.56 6.38 2.12
C SER A 312 22.75 5.22 2.70
N TYR A 313 22.46 4.22 1.88
CA TYR A 313 21.76 2.98 2.26
C TYR A 313 22.72 1.88 2.71
N ILE A 314 23.86 1.70 2.04
CA ILE A 314 24.79 0.62 2.37
C ILE A 314 25.46 0.78 3.74
N ARG A 315 25.84 2.01 4.10
CA ARG A 315 26.55 2.30 5.37
C ARG A 315 25.73 1.91 6.62
N PRO A 316 24.47 2.33 6.76
CA PRO A 316 23.66 1.90 7.89
C PRO A 316 23.38 0.39 7.89
N LEU A 317 23.25 -0.26 6.73
CA LEU A 317 23.06 -1.72 6.64
C LEU A 317 24.30 -2.51 7.12
N ILE A 318 25.50 -2.04 6.79
CA ILE A 318 26.76 -2.62 7.29
C ILE A 318 26.84 -2.47 8.81
N PHE A 319 26.62 -1.25 9.32
CA PHE A 319 26.64 -0.99 10.77
C PHE A 319 25.62 -1.87 11.51
N SER A 320 24.39 -1.94 11.00
CA SER A 320 23.34 -2.83 11.49
C SER A 320 23.83 -4.28 11.60
N SER A 321 24.42 -4.81 10.55
CA SER A 321 24.88 -6.21 10.51
C SER A 321 26.01 -6.48 11.52
N VAL A 322 26.95 -5.56 11.69
CA VAL A 322 28.04 -5.67 12.68
C VAL A 322 27.51 -5.61 14.11
N VAL A 323 26.58 -4.70 14.40
CA VAL A 323 25.97 -4.57 15.72
C VAL A 323 25.13 -5.80 16.05
N LEU A 324 24.40 -6.36 15.08
CA LEU A 324 23.64 -7.61 15.23
C LEU A 324 24.53 -8.84 15.44
N LEU A 325 25.68 -8.90 14.78
CA LEU A 325 26.70 -9.91 15.05
C LEU A 325 27.15 -9.84 16.52
N MET A 326 27.55 -8.65 16.98
CA MET A 326 28.00 -8.43 18.36
C MET A 326 26.90 -8.74 19.38
N GLY A 327 25.68 -8.26 19.17
CA GLY A 327 24.55 -8.48 20.07
C GLY A 327 24.20 -9.95 20.25
N ASN A 328 24.21 -10.72 19.15
CA ASN A 328 23.95 -12.16 19.20
C ASN A 328 25.09 -12.96 19.86
N THR A 329 26.34 -12.55 19.66
CA THR A 329 27.47 -13.13 20.39
C THR A 329 27.36 -12.86 21.90
N LEU A 330 27.02 -11.63 22.31
CA LEU A 330 26.80 -11.29 23.72
C LEU A 330 25.63 -12.07 24.33
N TYR A 331 24.54 -12.23 23.58
CA TYR A 331 23.39 -13.04 24.00
C TYR A 331 23.79 -14.48 24.31
N ALA A 332 24.60 -15.11 23.44
CA ALA A 332 25.06 -16.47 23.64
C ALA A 332 26.06 -16.61 24.80
N LEU A 333 26.96 -15.63 24.96
CA LEU A 333 27.95 -15.60 26.04
C LEU A 333 27.35 -15.35 27.43
N ALA A 334 26.15 -14.78 27.51
CA ALA A 334 25.51 -14.46 28.79
C ALA A 334 25.29 -15.69 29.69
N TYR A 335 25.07 -16.87 29.09
CA TYR A 335 24.97 -18.15 29.79
C TYR A 335 26.29 -18.52 30.48
N ASP A 336 27.40 -18.50 29.74
CA ASP A 336 28.73 -18.87 30.29
C ASP A 336 29.24 -17.84 31.30
N LEU A 337 28.85 -16.57 31.16
CA LEU A 337 29.16 -15.49 32.10
C LEU A 337 28.17 -15.43 33.29
N ASN A 338 27.12 -16.25 33.28
CA ASN A 338 26.05 -16.31 34.28
C ASN A 338 25.51 -14.92 34.67
N SER A 339 25.19 -14.08 33.68
CA SER A 339 24.78 -12.70 33.92
C SER A 339 23.63 -12.25 33.01
N ILE A 340 22.47 -12.00 33.62
CA ILE A 340 21.30 -11.42 32.93
C ILE A 340 21.59 -10.02 32.37
N TYR A 341 22.53 -9.27 32.95
CA TYR A 341 22.91 -7.97 32.42
C TYR A 341 23.60 -8.09 31.06
N VAL A 342 24.47 -9.09 30.88
CA VAL A 342 25.11 -9.36 29.58
C VAL A 342 24.07 -9.78 28.55
N LEU A 343 23.09 -10.59 28.97
CA LEU A 343 21.94 -10.96 28.13
C LEU A 343 21.21 -9.71 27.63
N LEU A 344 20.80 -8.83 28.54
CA LEU A 344 20.06 -7.61 28.21
C LEU A 344 20.88 -6.65 27.35
N VAL A 345 22.18 -6.50 27.61
CA VAL A 345 23.07 -5.71 26.76
C VAL A 345 23.13 -6.31 25.35
N GLY A 346 23.31 -7.62 25.21
CA GLY A 346 23.28 -8.28 23.90
C GLY A 346 21.98 -8.00 23.13
N ARG A 347 20.85 -8.01 23.84
CA ARG A 347 19.52 -7.73 23.27
C ARG A 347 19.33 -6.27 22.88
N LEU A 348 19.83 -5.33 23.69
CA LEU A 348 19.88 -3.91 23.33
C LEU A 348 20.72 -3.68 22.06
N PHE A 349 21.87 -4.34 21.94
CA PHE A 349 22.66 -4.31 20.70
C PHE A 349 21.86 -4.86 19.51
N CYS A 350 21.18 -6.01 19.65
CA CYS A 350 20.29 -6.52 18.60
C CYS A 350 19.21 -5.51 18.19
N GLY A 351 18.67 -4.75 19.14
CA GLY A 351 17.72 -3.66 18.88
C GLY A 351 18.35 -2.48 18.14
N LEU A 352 19.53 -2.04 18.58
CA LEU A 352 20.32 -0.96 17.95
C LEU A 352 20.72 -1.28 16.51
N GLY A 353 20.79 -2.55 16.13
CA GLY A 353 21.07 -2.98 14.78
C GLY A 353 19.85 -3.02 13.86
N SER A 354 18.68 -2.48 14.25
CA SER A 354 17.46 -2.56 13.43
C SER A 354 17.49 -1.66 12.19
N ALA A 355 17.76 -2.23 11.02
CA ALA A 355 17.72 -1.49 9.75
C ALA A 355 16.32 -1.42 9.11
N ARG A 356 15.24 -1.77 9.81
CA ARG A 356 13.89 -1.87 9.21
C ARG A 356 13.39 -0.53 8.62
N ALA A 357 13.71 0.59 9.27
CA ALA A 357 13.39 1.92 8.75
C ALA A 357 14.09 2.18 7.40
N VAL A 358 15.36 1.74 7.27
CA VAL A 358 16.15 1.84 6.04
C VAL A 358 15.54 0.96 4.95
N ASN A 359 15.20 -0.29 5.26
CA ASN A 359 14.62 -1.24 4.30
C ASN A 359 13.30 -0.73 3.71
N ARG A 360 12.43 -0.18 4.56
CA ARG A 360 11.15 0.42 4.12
C ARG A 360 11.37 1.65 3.26
N ARG A 361 12.31 2.50 3.65
CA ARG A 361 12.67 3.69 2.88
C ARG A 361 13.24 3.32 1.51
N TYR A 362 14.12 2.33 1.45
CA TYR A 362 14.68 1.85 0.18
C TYR A 362 13.58 1.41 -0.80
N ILE A 363 12.55 0.72 -0.30
CA ILE A 363 11.39 0.34 -1.12
C ILE A 363 10.63 1.57 -1.63
N SER A 364 10.43 2.58 -0.78
CA SER A 364 9.76 3.83 -1.18
C SER A 364 10.57 4.62 -2.22
N ASP A 365 11.87 4.73 -2.03
CA ASP A 365 12.71 5.67 -2.78
C ASP A 365 13.25 5.05 -4.08
N CYS A 366 13.63 3.76 -4.07
CA CYS A 366 14.34 3.12 -5.18
C CYS A 366 13.49 2.20 -6.06
N VAL A 367 12.34 1.74 -5.58
CA VAL A 367 11.48 0.82 -6.37
C VAL A 367 10.53 1.64 -7.26
N PRO A 368 10.38 1.30 -8.55
CA PRO A 368 9.43 1.97 -9.43
C PRO A 368 7.98 1.88 -8.92
N PRO A 369 7.14 2.92 -9.07
CA PRO A 369 5.76 2.94 -8.55
C PRO A 369 4.92 1.72 -8.92
N LYS A 370 5.09 1.18 -10.14
CA LYS A 370 4.41 -0.04 -10.65
C LYS A 370 4.76 -1.30 -9.84
N LEU A 371 5.94 -1.34 -9.22
CA LEU A 371 6.45 -2.48 -8.45
C LEU A 371 6.44 -2.24 -6.92
N ARG A 372 6.27 -1.00 -6.45
CA ARG A 372 6.28 -0.64 -5.01
C ARG A 372 5.29 -1.44 -4.19
N MET A 373 4.09 -1.67 -4.70
CA MET A 373 3.07 -2.47 -4.02
C MET A 373 3.54 -3.92 -3.83
N LYS A 374 4.10 -4.54 -4.89
CA LYS A 374 4.66 -5.90 -4.82
C LYS A 374 5.87 -5.97 -3.88
N ALA A 375 6.75 -4.99 -3.91
CA ALA A 375 7.91 -4.92 -3.03
C ALA A 375 7.52 -4.72 -1.55
N SER A 376 6.51 -3.90 -1.28
CA SER A 376 5.96 -3.70 0.07
C SER A 376 5.25 -4.95 0.59
N ALA A 377 4.48 -5.63 -0.26
CA ALA A 377 3.91 -6.95 0.05
C ALA A 377 5.02 -7.97 0.35
N GLY A 378 6.08 -8.01 -0.47
CA GLY A 378 7.25 -8.84 -0.24
C GLY A 378 7.94 -8.57 1.10
N PHE A 379 8.02 -7.30 1.54
CA PHE A 379 8.55 -6.93 2.86
C PHE A 379 7.70 -7.47 4.01
N VAL A 380 6.36 -7.40 3.89
CA VAL A 380 5.44 -7.94 4.89
C VAL A 380 5.55 -9.46 4.93
N SER A 381 5.52 -10.13 3.77
CA SER A 381 5.69 -11.58 3.68
C SER A 381 7.04 -12.06 4.21
N ALA A 382 8.14 -11.36 3.89
CA ALA A 382 9.46 -11.67 4.45
C ALA A 382 9.49 -11.48 5.97
N SER A 383 8.80 -10.47 6.51
CA SER A 383 8.68 -10.28 7.95
C SER A 383 7.94 -11.45 8.60
N ALA A 384 6.75 -11.79 8.10
CA ALA A 384 5.92 -12.88 8.63
C ALA A 384 6.63 -14.25 8.53
N LEU A 385 7.27 -14.54 7.41
CA LEU A 385 8.11 -15.73 7.24
C LEU A 385 9.23 -15.79 8.28
N GLY A 386 9.87 -14.66 8.58
CA GLY A 386 10.90 -14.62 9.62
C GLY A 386 10.34 -14.88 11.01
N MET A 387 9.16 -14.35 11.33
CA MET A 387 8.46 -14.62 12.61
C MET A 387 8.11 -16.11 12.76
N ALA A 388 7.74 -16.79 11.67
CA ALA A 388 7.48 -18.23 11.66
C ALA A 388 8.76 -19.06 11.75
N CYS A 389 9.79 -18.67 10.99
CA CYS A 389 11.04 -19.41 10.87
C CYS A 389 11.87 -19.37 12.15
N GLY A 390 11.80 -18.29 12.94
CA GLY A 390 12.49 -18.19 14.23
C GLY A 390 12.17 -19.37 15.17
N PRO A 391 10.92 -19.51 15.66
CA PRO A 391 10.54 -20.63 16.51
C PRO A 391 10.77 -22.00 15.86
N ALA A 392 10.60 -22.12 14.53
CA ALA A 392 10.90 -23.36 13.81
C ALA A 392 12.38 -23.77 13.90
N LEU A 393 13.30 -22.80 13.85
CA LEU A 393 14.74 -23.06 14.04
C LEU A 393 15.06 -23.38 15.51
N ALA A 394 14.41 -22.71 16.46
CA ALA A 394 14.57 -22.98 17.88
C ALA A 394 14.22 -24.44 18.24
N CYS A 395 13.19 -25.00 17.60
CA CYS A 395 12.81 -26.41 17.71
C CYS A 395 13.95 -27.37 17.32
N LEU A 396 14.81 -26.99 16.37
CA LEU A 396 15.94 -27.82 15.93
C LEU A 396 17.15 -27.75 16.87
N PHE A 397 17.23 -26.74 17.73
CA PHE A 397 18.38 -26.48 18.61
C PHE A 397 18.31 -27.20 19.96
N GLN A 398 17.81 -28.44 19.96
CA GLN A 398 17.64 -29.24 21.18
C GLN A 398 18.93 -29.90 21.69
N THR A 399 20.08 -29.64 21.08
CA THR A 399 21.35 -30.29 21.41
C THR A 399 22.06 -29.60 22.57
N GLN A 400 22.79 -30.40 23.36
CA GLN A 400 23.66 -29.90 24.43
C GLN A 400 25.06 -30.44 24.23
N PHE A 401 26.03 -29.56 24.00
CA PHE A 401 27.45 -29.90 23.94
C PHE A 401 28.31 -28.70 24.35
N LYS A 402 29.56 -28.96 24.71
CA LYS A 402 30.52 -27.91 25.10
C LYS A 402 31.72 -27.96 24.15
N ILE A 403 32.07 -26.82 23.55
CA ILE A 403 33.30 -26.69 22.77
C ILE A 403 34.20 -25.69 23.49
N PHE A 404 35.39 -26.14 23.92
CA PHE A 404 36.28 -25.38 24.81
C PHE A 404 35.57 -24.93 26.10
N GLN A 405 35.43 -23.62 26.29
CA GLN A 405 34.73 -23.00 27.43
C GLN A 405 33.33 -22.50 27.07
N LEU A 406 32.88 -22.69 25.83
CA LEU A 406 31.59 -22.19 25.36
C LEU A 406 30.53 -23.29 25.41
N THR A 407 29.40 -22.99 26.05
CA THR A 407 28.27 -23.90 26.16
C THR A 407 27.32 -23.71 24.98
N PHE A 408 27.00 -24.80 24.30
CA PHE A 408 26.01 -24.85 23.22
C PHE A 408 24.82 -25.65 23.72
N ASN A 409 23.74 -24.96 24.07
CA ASN A 409 22.48 -25.54 24.52
C ASN A 409 21.30 -24.84 23.81
N GLN A 410 20.08 -25.21 24.20
CA GLN A 410 18.83 -24.66 23.67
C GLN A 410 18.74 -23.13 23.78
N ASP A 411 19.37 -22.54 24.80
CA ASP A 411 19.32 -21.10 25.08
C ASP A 411 20.38 -20.33 24.29
N THR A 412 21.58 -20.89 24.14
CA THR A 412 22.73 -20.20 23.50
C THR A 412 22.83 -20.43 21.99
N LEU A 413 22.37 -21.58 21.49
CA LEU A 413 22.39 -21.93 20.06
C LEU A 413 21.69 -20.90 19.16
N PRO A 414 20.52 -20.35 19.52
CA PRO A 414 19.90 -19.24 18.78
C PRO A 414 20.87 -18.07 18.55
N GLY A 415 21.61 -17.65 19.57
CA GLY A 415 22.57 -16.55 19.45
C GLY A 415 23.75 -16.88 18.54
N TRP A 416 24.36 -18.06 18.71
CA TRP A 416 25.47 -18.50 17.86
C TRP A 416 25.07 -18.63 16.39
N PHE A 417 23.92 -19.25 16.13
CA PHE A 417 23.39 -19.41 14.77
C PHE A 417 23.14 -18.05 14.12
N MET A 418 22.46 -17.14 14.83
CA MET A 418 22.16 -15.82 14.29
C MET A 418 23.42 -14.97 14.09
N ALA A 419 24.44 -15.09 14.94
CA ALA A 419 25.73 -14.42 14.73
C ALA A 419 26.36 -14.87 13.40
N VAL A 420 26.42 -16.18 13.14
CA VAL A 420 26.94 -16.70 11.86
C VAL A 420 26.10 -16.23 10.68
N ALA A 421 24.77 -16.24 10.80
CA ALA A 421 23.88 -15.79 9.73
C ALA A 421 24.08 -14.31 9.40
N TRP A 422 24.23 -13.43 10.41
CA TRP A 422 24.53 -12.02 10.21
C TRP A 422 25.92 -11.78 9.62
N PHE A 423 26.90 -12.61 9.96
CA PHE A 423 28.22 -12.57 9.33
C PHE A 423 28.16 -12.92 7.83
N ILE A 424 27.45 -13.99 7.47
CA ILE A 424 27.24 -14.39 6.07
C ILE A 424 26.49 -13.28 5.32
N TYR A 425 25.44 -12.72 5.92
CA TYR A 425 24.69 -11.60 5.35
C TYR A 425 25.59 -10.38 5.13
N LEU A 426 26.47 -10.04 6.08
CA LEU A 426 27.42 -8.93 5.95
C LEU A 426 28.36 -9.14 4.76
N LEU A 427 28.91 -10.35 4.59
CA LEU A 427 29.75 -10.67 3.43
C LEU A 427 28.97 -10.54 2.12
N TRP A 428 27.74 -11.05 2.08
CA TRP A 428 26.89 -10.96 0.89
C TRP A 428 26.52 -9.51 0.54
N LEU A 429 26.18 -8.71 1.56
CA LEU A 429 25.89 -7.28 1.43
C LEU A 429 27.07 -6.53 0.82
N CYS A 430 28.29 -6.73 1.35
CA CYS A 430 29.50 -6.07 0.85
C CYS A 430 29.82 -6.42 -0.61
N CYS A 431 29.52 -7.64 -1.05
CA CYS A 431 29.82 -8.10 -2.41
C CYS A 431 28.75 -7.72 -3.45
N SER A 432 27.48 -7.67 -3.06
CA SER A 432 26.34 -7.63 -4.00
C SER A 432 25.49 -6.36 -3.93
N PHE A 433 25.60 -5.55 -2.88
CA PHE A 433 24.80 -4.34 -2.74
C PHE A 433 25.32 -3.22 -3.66
N LYS A 434 24.43 -2.60 -4.42
CA LYS A 434 24.77 -1.50 -5.31
C LYS A 434 24.04 -0.24 -4.88
N GLU A 435 24.80 0.76 -4.45
CA GLU A 435 24.27 2.03 -3.98
C GLU A 435 23.58 2.79 -5.14
N PRO A 436 22.31 3.23 -4.96
CA PRO A 436 21.62 4.02 -5.97
C PRO A 436 22.25 5.43 -6.09
N PRO A 437 22.35 6.03 -7.30
CA PRO A 437 22.86 7.38 -7.47
C PRO A 437 21.93 8.41 -6.81
N LEU A 438 22.41 9.09 -5.77
CA LEU A 438 21.71 10.23 -5.17
C LEU A 438 21.76 11.43 -6.12
N GLU A 439 20.62 12.08 -6.34
CA GLU A 439 20.56 13.42 -6.92
C GLU A 439 21.38 14.35 -6.03
N LYS A 440 22.53 14.81 -6.52
CA LYS A 440 23.09 16.08 -6.05
C LYS A 440 22.11 17.13 -6.55
N GLU A 441 21.56 17.96 -5.66
CA GLU A 441 20.86 19.17 -6.06
C GLU A 441 21.76 19.93 -7.03
N VAL A 442 21.38 19.92 -8.31
CA VAL A 442 21.98 20.80 -9.30
C VAL A 442 21.43 22.17 -8.94
N ILE A 443 22.19 22.90 -8.12
CA ILE A 443 22.06 24.34 -8.02
C ILE A 443 22.32 24.84 -9.44
N ILE A 444 21.25 25.11 -10.19
CA ILE A 444 21.35 25.81 -11.46
C ILE A 444 21.91 27.18 -11.09
N PRO A 445 23.12 27.55 -11.55
CA PRO A 445 23.61 28.90 -11.32
C PRO A 445 22.67 29.81 -12.08
N GLN A 446 21.86 30.61 -11.37
CA GLN A 446 21.22 31.75 -11.99
C GLN A 446 22.34 32.59 -12.61
N ARG A 447 22.29 32.74 -13.93
CA ARG A 447 23.11 33.70 -14.65
C ARG A 447 22.73 35.09 -14.13
N GLU A 448 23.52 35.61 -13.21
CA GLU A 448 23.52 37.02 -12.89
C GLU A 448 24.02 37.79 -14.13
N ALA A 449 23.16 38.63 -14.66
CA ALA A 449 23.55 39.67 -15.60
C ALA A 449 23.94 40.91 -14.78
N SER A 450 25.25 41.18 -14.79
CA SER A 450 25.91 42.49 -14.72
C SER A 450 25.77 43.38 -13.48
N ASP A 451 26.94 43.52 -12.83
CA ASP A 451 27.57 44.74 -12.29
C ASP A 451 26.89 45.49 -11.12
N THR A 452 27.51 45.46 -9.93
CA THR A 452 28.56 46.43 -9.53
C THR A 452 29.17 46.03 -8.16
N ILE A 453 30.49 46.15 -8.08
CA ILE A 453 31.42 45.90 -6.96
C ILE A 453 31.06 46.68 -5.68
N VAL A 454 31.14 46.05 -4.49
CA VAL A 454 31.98 46.47 -3.32
C VAL A 454 32.07 45.31 -2.31
N GLU A 455 33.31 44.90 -1.99
CA GLU A 455 33.69 43.98 -0.92
C GLU A 455 33.51 44.59 0.48
N THR A 456 33.14 43.76 1.46
CA THR A 456 33.49 43.73 2.90
C THR A 456 32.27 43.14 3.65
N GLY A 457 32.35 42.27 4.64
CA GLY A 457 33.41 41.65 5.44
C GLY A 457 32.70 40.70 6.42
N PHE A 458 33.45 39.77 6.99
CA PHE A 458 33.02 38.68 7.86
C PHE A 458 32.22 39.07 9.13
N THR A 459 31.51 38.06 9.65
CA THR A 459 31.02 37.79 11.03
C THR A 459 29.59 38.13 11.46
N GLU A 460 29.06 37.14 12.17
CA GLU A 460 27.72 36.80 12.64
C GLU A 460 27.33 37.59 13.95
N PRO A 461 26.27 37.21 14.68
CA PRO A 461 24.95 37.84 14.75
C PRO A 461 24.73 38.61 16.08
N LEU A 462 23.65 39.40 16.23
CA LEU A 462 23.08 39.69 17.56
C LEU A 462 21.68 40.35 17.46
N LEU A 463 20.69 39.65 18.02
CA LEU A 463 19.40 40.20 18.45
C LEU A 463 19.60 41.11 19.66
N LEU A 464 18.96 42.28 19.69
CA LEU A 464 18.28 42.85 20.87
C LEU A 464 17.64 44.20 20.52
N GLY A 465 16.43 44.49 21.03
CA GLY A 465 15.99 45.88 21.19
C GLY A 465 14.50 46.17 21.07
N SER A 466 13.73 45.74 22.07
CA SER A 466 12.36 46.19 22.36
C SER A 466 12.27 47.71 22.53
N THR A 467 11.16 48.34 22.07
CA THR A 467 10.39 49.29 22.92
C THR A 467 8.96 49.57 22.42
N LYS A 468 8.01 49.09 23.23
CA LYS A 468 6.66 49.59 23.60
C LYS A 468 6.03 50.82 22.90
N SER A 469 4.74 50.69 22.59
CA SER A 469 3.66 51.47 23.24
C SER A 469 2.30 50.77 23.05
N GLN A 470 1.50 50.76 24.12
CA GLN A 470 0.10 50.30 24.22
C GLN A 470 -0.83 51.52 24.35
N GLN A 471 -2.14 51.30 24.12
CA GLN A 471 -3.36 52.13 24.32
C GLN A 471 -3.94 52.71 23.00
N ASP A 472 -5.23 52.61 22.64
CA ASP A 472 -6.48 52.24 23.34
C ASP A 472 -7.53 51.68 22.33
N GLU A 473 -8.65 51.16 22.87
CA GLU A 473 -9.81 50.50 22.23
C GLU A 473 -10.77 51.45 21.49
N ASP A 474 -11.33 50.98 20.35
CA ASP A 474 -12.76 50.83 20.02
C ASP A 474 -13.19 51.15 18.56
N GLU A 475 -13.87 50.14 18.01
CA GLU A 475 -14.93 50.11 16.97
C GLU A 475 -14.67 50.30 15.45
N GLN A 476 -15.17 49.27 14.74
CA GLN A 476 -15.76 49.18 13.39
C GLN A 476 -14.89 48.77 12.18
N GLN A 477 -15.19 47.54 11.73
CA GLN A 477 -15.15 46.94 10.39
C GLN A 477 -14.61 47.81 9.23
N GLU A 478 -13.59 47.31 8.53
CA GLU A 478 -13.66 46.92 7.12
C GLU A 478 -12.37 46.17 6.70
N ASP A 479 -12.57 45.20 5.81
CA ASP A 479 -11.66 44.39 4.99
C ASP A 479 -10.14 44.67 5.01
N ASP A 480 -9.34 43.63 5.25
CA ASP A 480 -8.10 43.41 4.49
C ASP A 480 -7.70 41.91 4.45
N ASP A 481 -7.51 41.45 3.23
CA ASP A 481 -7.18 40.10 2.75
C ASP A 481 -5.83 39.58 3.28
N PRO A 482 -5.69 38.33 3.77
CA PRO A 482 -4.40 37.68 3.90
C PRO A 482 -4.20 36.70 2.72
N SER A 483 -4.01 37.25 1.51
CA SER A 483 -3.45 36.49 0.40
C SER A 483 -2.22 37.21 -0.12
N ASP A 484 -1.03 36.76 0.32
CA ASP A 484 0.20 36.67 -0.52
C ASP A 484 1.49 36.38 0.27
N GLU A 485 1.47 35.48 1.27
CA GLU A 485 2.72 34.95 1.89
C GLU A 485 2.81 33.40 1.93
N LEU A 486 1.95 32.67 1.20
CA LEU A 486 1.91 31.19 1.27
C LEU A 486 2.61 30.45 0.11
N SER A 487 3.43 31.11 -0.73
CA SER A 487 3.98 30.46 -1.94
C SER A 487 5.42 29.95 -1.86
N GLU A 488 6.22 30.24 -0.82
CA GLU A 488 7.63 29.78 -0.77
C GLU A 488 7.98 28.78 0.35
N GLU A 489 7.17 28.64 1.41
CA GLU A 489 7.44 27.70 2.53
C GLU A 489 7.08 26.22 2.23
N SER A 490 6.59 25.92 1.02
CA SER A 490 5.83 24.67 0.79
C SER A 490 6.68 23.43 0.44
N ARG A 491 8.02 23.51 0.36
CA ARG A 491 8.88 22.44 -0.21
C ARG A 491 9.90 21.79 0.74
N GLU A 492 10.02 22.23 1.98
CA GLU A 492 11.05 21.68 2.88
C GLU A 492 10.66 20.32 3.50
N PRO A 493 11.64 19.39 3.69
CA PRO A 493 11.44 18.12 4.38
C PRO A 493 11.14 18.34 5.87
N VAL A 494 10.30 17.48 6.45
CA VAL A 494 9.89 17.62 7.85
C VAL A 494 11.07 17.36 8.79
N THR A 495 11.46 18.38 9.56
CA THR A 495 12.62 18.35 10.47
C THR A 495 12.27 17.97 11.92
N SER A 496 10.98 17.91 12.28
CA SER A 496 10.53 17.66 13.67
C SER A 496 9.30 16.76 13.77
N ILE A 497 9.19 16.01 14.87
CA ILE A 497 8.06 15.12 15.19
C ILE A 497 6.74 15.90 15.29
N MET A 498 6.79 17.11 15.87
CA MET A 498 5.59 17.92 16.09
C MET A 498 5.01 18.46 14.77
N SER A 499 5.87 18.89 13.85
CA SER A 499 5.45 19.29 12.51
C SER A 499 4.98 18.09 11.68
N ALA A 500 5.62 16.92 11.83
CA ALA A 500 5.14 15.67 11.22
C ALA A 500 3.71 15.32 11.69
N TYR A 501 3.46 15.35 13.00
CA TYR A 501 2.17 15.02 13.59
C TYR A 501 1.06 16.01 13.24
N ARG A 502 1.39 17.31 13.11
CA ARG A 502 0.45 18.35 12.65
C ARG A 502 0.05 18.15 11.18
N LEU A 503 0.94 17.57 10.37
CA LEU A 503 0.69 17.25 8.97
C LEU A 503 -0.16 15.98 8.75
N LEU A 504 -0.29 15.13 9.78
CA LEU A 504 -1.06 13.89 9.69
C LEU A 504 -2.56 14.18 9.64
N THR A 505 -3.23 13.74 8.58
CA THR A 505 -4.69 13.76 8.52
C THR A 505 -5.29 12.86 9.60
N PRO A 506 -6.52 13.12 10.05
CA PRO A 506 -7.20 12.27 11.03
C PRO A 506 -7.22 10.78 10.63
N ALA A 507 -7.40 10.49 9.34
CA ALA A 507 -7.36 9.13 8.81
C ALA A 507 -6.00 8.45 9.01
N VAL A 508 -4.87 9.15 8.80
CA VAL A 508 -3.53 8.57 9.05
C VAL A 508 -3.29 8.34 10.54
N LYS A 509 -3.79 9.22 11.41
CA LYS A 509 -3.68 9.04 12.87
C LYS A 509 -4.40 7.77 13.32
N VAL A 510 -5.63 7.55 12.85
CA VAL A 510 -6.37 6.32 13.14
C VAL A 510 -5.61 5.11 12.60
N GLN A 511 -5.10 5.17 11.37
CA GLN A 511 -4.33 4.08 10.78
C GLN A 511 -3.06 3.70 11.57
N LEU A 512 -2.37 4.68 12.16
CA LEU A 512 -1.22 4.43 13.04
C LEU A 512 -1.67 3.82 14.38
N ILE A 513 -2.83 4.23 14.91
CA ILE A 513 -3.41 3.64 16.13
C ILE A 513 -3.85 2.19 15.89
N ILE A 514 -4.44 1.88 14.74
CA ILE A 514 -4.78 0.50 14.33
C ILE A 514 -3.49 -0.33 14.22
N TYR A 515 -2.43 0.23 13.62
CA TYR A 515 -1.13 -0.43 13.54
C TYR A 515 -0.51 -0.69 14.93
N PHE A 516 -0.67 0.25 15.86
CA PHE A 516 -0.26 0.07 17.24
C PHE A 516 -1.05 -1.06 17.89
N MET A 517 -2.38 -1.06 17.77
CA MET A 517 -3.25 -2.08 18.35
C MET A 517 -2.92 -3.49 17.87
N LEU A 518 -2.78 -3.68 16.55
CA LEU A 518 -2.50 -5.00 15.99
C LEU A 518 -1.12 -5.51 16.44
N LYS A 519 -0.11 -4.63 16.53
CA LYS A 519 1.23 -5.02 16.98
C LYS A 519 1.27 -5.31 18.47
N TYR A 520 0.51 -4.56 19.26
CA TYR A 520 0.35 -4.83 20.69
C TYR A 520 -0.27 -6.21 20.92
N ALA A 521 -1.41 -6.50 20.26
CA ALA A 521 -2.12 -7.77 20.41
C ALA A 521 -1.28 -8.98 19.94
N MET A 522 -0.59 -8.85 18.79
CA MET A 522 0.34 -9.87 18.32
C MET A 522 1.49 -10.11 19.30
N GLU A 523 2.10 -9.05 19.83
CA GLU A 523 3.26 -9.20 20.71
C GLU A 523 2.88 -9.85 22.04
N ILE A 524 1.74 -9.47 22.65
CA ILE A 524 1.21 -10.17 23.83
C ILE A 524 1.05 -11.67 23.54
N LEU A 525 0.39 -12.01 22.42
CA LEU A 525 0.16 -13.41 22.06
C LEU A 525 1.46 -14.20 21.87
N LEU A 526 2.45 -13.62 21.20
CA LEU A 526 3.71 -14.31 20.89
C LEU A 526 4.64 -14.37 22.10
N ALA A 527 4.88 -13.25 22.77
CA ALA A 527 5.85 -13.15 23.87
C ALA A 527 5.38 -13.85 25.15
N GLU A 528 4.07 -13.88 25.42
CA GLU A 528 3.51 -14.57 26.60
C GLU A 528 3.32 -16.08 26.37
N SER A 529 3.42 -16.54 25.11
CA SER A 529 3.06 -17.91 24.72
C SER A 529 3.85 -18.99 25.47
N SER A 530 5.16 -18.81 25.69
CA SER A 530 5.98 -19.79 26.40
C SER A 530 5.55 -19.90 27.86
N VAL A 531 5.39 -18.76 28.52
CA VAL A 531 4.99 -18.64 29.92
C VAL A 531 3.60 -19.24 30.18
N ILE A 532 2.61 -18.91 29.34
CA ILE A 532 1.22 -19.37 29.51
C ILE A 532 1.07 -20.86 29.23
N THR A 533 1.69 -21.35 28.17
CA THR A 533 1.56 -22.77 27.80
C THR A 533 2.34 -23.68 28.74
N SER A 534 3.48 -23.21 29.27
CA SER A 534 4.21 -23.90 30.33
C SER A 534 3.38 -23.96 31.63
N TYR A 535 2.75 -22.86 32.03
CA TYR A 535 1.97 -22.81 33.28
C TYR A 535 0.63 -23.57 33.21
N TYR A 536 -0.19 -23.35 32.17
CA TYR A 536 -1.54 -23.94 32.09
C TYR A 536 -1.58 -25.34 31.50
N PHE A 537 -0.66 -25.67 30.59
CA PHE A 537 -0.69 -26.91 29.82
C PHE A 537 0.56 -27.78 29.99
N ILE A 538 1.57 -27.32 30.74
CA ILE A 538 2.83 -28.03 30.98
C ILE A 538 3.50 -28.41 29.64
N TRP A 539 3.47 -27.47 28.69
CA TRP A 539 4.13 -27.66 27.41
C TRP A 539 5.65 -27.54 27.58
N SER A 540 6.38 -28.42 26.88
CA SER A 540 7.82 -28.26 26.72
C SER A 540 8.14 -27.16 25.72
N THR A 541 9.33 -26.58 25.81
CA THR A 541 9.92 -25.62 24.87
C THR A 541 9.72 -26.03 23.40
N ASN A 542 9.81 -27.34 23.12
CA ASN A 542 9.60 -27.91 21.79
C ASN A 542 8.14 -27.77 21.31
N ASN A 543 7.17 -28.05 22.17
CA ASN A 543 5.75 -27.90 21.85
C ASN A 543 5.39 -26.43 21.62
N VAL A 544 5.97 -25.51 22.41
CA VAL A 544 5.81 -24.06 22.22
C VAL A 544 6.40 -23.62 20.87
N ALA A 545 7.63 -24.05 20.57
CA ALA A 545 8.31 -23.74 19.32
C ALA A 545 7.53 -24.25 18.10
N LEU A 546 7.01 -25.48 18.15
CA LEU A 546 6.17 -26.07 17.11
C LEU A 546 4.85 -25.32 16.95
N PHE A 547 4.18 -24.98 18.05
CA PHE A 547 2.95 -24.18 18.02
C PHE A 547 3.17 -22.83 17.32
N LEU A 548 4.21 -22.08 17.72
CA LEU A 548 4.54 -20.78 17.12
C LEU A 548 4.96 -20.90 15.65
N ALA A 549 5.70 -21.96 15.28
CA ALA A 549 6.07 -22.23 13.90
C ALA A 549 4.83 -22.49 13.03
N CYS A 550 3.90 -23.33 13.51
CA CYS A 550 2.63 -23.60 12.83
C CYS A 550 1.79 -22.33 12.72
N LEU A 551 1.69 -21.54 13.79
CA LEU A 551 0.97 -20.28 13.83
C LEU A 551 1.52 -19.31 12.76
N GLY A 552 2.84 -19.13 12.70
CA GLY A 552 3.49 -18.27 11.70
C GLY A 552 3.38 -18.79 10.25
N LEU A 553 3.37 -20.10 10.03
CA LEU A 553 3.22 -20.67 8.69
C LEU A 553 1.82 -20.38 8.10
N THR A 554 0.81 -20.18 8.94
CA THR A 554 -0.55 -19.85 8.49
C THR A 554 -0.65 -18.53 7.74
N VAL A 555 0.32 -17.62 7.90
CA VAL A 555 0.31 -16.32 7.21
C VAL A 555 0.38 -16.46 5.69
N LEU A 556 1.12 -17.45 5.18
CA LEU A 556 1.29 -17.65 3.74
C LEU A 556 -0.02 -17.96 3.00
N PRO A 557 -0.77 -19.03 3.34
CA PRO A 557 -2.03 -19.34 2.67
C PRO A 557 -3.07 -18.24 2.87
N VAL A 558 -3.12 -17.62 4.06
CA VAL A 558 -4.04 -16.51 4.35
C VAL A 558 -3.73 -15.30 3.48
N SER A 559 -2.47 -14.90 3.36
CA SER A 559 -2.07 -13.74 2.54
C SER A 559 -2.43 -13.94 1.07
N ILE A 560 -2.25 -15.18 0.55
CA ILE A 560 -2.64 -15.53 -0.82
C ILE A 560 -4.17 -15.46 -0.98
N PHE A 561 -4.93 -16.02 -0.04
CA PHE A 561 -6.38 -16.00 -0.08
C PHE A 561 -6.94 -14.58 -0.04
N VAL A 562 -6.42 -13.73 0.86
CA VAL A 562 -6.86 -12.34 0.97
C VAL A 562 -6.52 -11.54 -0.29
N GLY A 563 -5.29 -11.70 -0.80
CA GLY A 563 -4.83 -10.98 -1.98
C GLY A 563 -5.54 -11.39 -3.28
N SER A 564 -5.93 -12.66 -3.42
CA SER A 564 -6.56 -13.17 -4.65
C SER A 564 -8.08 -13.11 -4.64
N TYR A 565 -8.71 -13.36 -3.49
CA TYR A 565 -10.17 -13.48 -3.40
C TYR A 565 -10.80 -12.26 -2.75
N ILE A 566 -10.41 -11.93 -1.52
CA ILE A 566 -11.05 -10.87 -0.73
C ILE A 566 -10.83 -9.48 -1.34
N SER A 567 -9.61 -9.18 -1.80
CA SER A 567 -9.27 -7.88 -2.40
C SER A 567 -10.04 -7.58 -3.70
N ASN A 568 -10.50 -8.62 -4.41
CA ASN A 568 -11.26 -8.47 -5.64
C ASN A 568 -12.77 -8.32 -5.40
N VAL A 569 -13.27 -8.77 -4.24
CA VAL A 569 -14.71 -8.81 -3.92
C VAL A 569 -15.10 -7.66 -2.99
N PHE A 570 -14.24 -7.30 -2.03
CA PHE A 570 -14.54 -6.33 -0.98
C PHE A 570 -13.64 -5.09 -1.05
N GLU A 571 -14.17 -3.96 -0.60
CA GLU A 571 -13.37 -2.72 -0.48
C GLU A 571 -12.40 -2.82 0.71
N GLU A 572 -11.20 -2.25 0.58
CA GLU A 572 -10.14 -2.34 1.62
C GLU A 572 -10.62 -1.88 3.01
N ARG A 573 -11.48 -0.85 3.09
CA ARG A 573 -12.07 -0.38 4.36
C ARG A 573 -13.00 -1.39 5.04
N GLN A 574 -13.70 -2.22 4.27
CA GLN A 574 -14.58 -3.26 4.80
C GLN A 574 -13.75 -4.40 5.38
N VAL A 575 -12.68 -4.79 4.67
CA VAL A 575 -11.75 -5.83 5.12
C VAL A 575 -11.01 -5.37 6.39
N LEU A 576 -10.64 -4.08 6.47
CA LEU A 576 -10.06 -3.48 7.67
C LEU A 576 -10.99 -3.63 8.87
N LEU A 577 -12.25 -3.16 8.77
CA LEU A 577 -13.18 -3.24 9.89
C LEU A 577 -13.51 -4.69 10.29
N ALA A 578 -13.69 -5.58 9.30
CA ALA A 578 -13.96 -7.00 9.56
C ALA A 578 -12.80 -7.68 10.29
N SER A 579 -11.55 -7.41 9.87
CA SER A 579 -10.37 -7.96 10.52
C SER A 579 -10.17 -7.41 11.94
N GLU A 580 -10.46 -6.13 12.21
CA GLU A 580 -10.48 -5.58 13.57
C GLU A 580 -11.49 -6.30 14.48
N MET A 581 -12.72 -6.54 13.99
CA MET A 581 -13.73 -7.28 14.73
C MET A 581 -13.31 -8.73 15.02
N MET A 582 -12.66 -9.39 14.06
CA MET A 582 -12.13 -10.74 14.25
C MET A 582 -10.96 -10.80 15.23
N VAL A 583 -10.07 -9.79 15.25
CA VAL A 583 -9.02 -9.65 16.28
C VAL A 583 -9.67 -9.49 17.66
N CYS A 584 -10.68 -8.62 17.78
CA CYS A 584 -11.41 -8.43 19.03
C CYS A 584 -12.06 -9.74 19.52
N LEU A 585 -12.72 -10.47 18.61
CA LEU A 585 -13.30 -11.78 18.91
C LEU A 585 -12.25 -12.80 19.38
N GLY A 586 -11.08 -12.83 18.71
CA GLY A 586 -9.96 -13.68 19.11
C GLY A 586 -9.47 -13.37 20.54
N ILE A 587 -9.30 -12.09 20.87
CA ILE A 587 -8.91 -11.64 22.21
C ILE A 587 -9.97 -12.06 23.25
N VAL A 588 -11.26 -11.85 22.96
CA VAL A 588 -12.35 -12.24 23.87
C VAL A 588 -12.36 -13.75 24.13
N LEU A 589 -12.19 -14.57 23.10
CA LEU A 589 -12.15 -16.03 23.23
C LEU A 589 -10.92 -16.53 24.00
N SER A 590 -9.86 -15.73 24.09
CA SER A 590 -8.62 -16.07 24.80
C SER A 590 -8.73 -15.91 26.32
N PHE A 591 -9.71 -15.14 26.82
CA PHE A 591 -9.89 -14.97 28.27
C PHE A 591 -10.15 -16.30 28.98
N HIS A 592 -9.56 -16.45 30.16
CA HIS A 592 -9.89 -17.52 31.08
C HIS A 592 -11.24 -17.24 31.77
N ALA A 593 -12.32 -17.42 31.02
CA ALA A 593 -13.71 -17.29 31.48
C ALA A 593 -14.42 -18.65 31.62
N ILE A 594 -14.01 -19.66 30.84
CA ILE A 594 -14.53 -21.02 30.89
C ILE A 594 -13.56 -21.89 31.70
N VAL A 595 -14.07 -22.58 32.72
CA VAL A 595 -13.27 -23.47 33.60
C VAL A 595 -13.62 -24.92 33.28
N PRO A 596 -12.63 -25.79 33.01
CA PRO A 596 -11.19 -25.54 32.96
C PRO A 596 -10.72 -24.86 31.66
N TYR A 597 -9.61 -24.10 31.74
CA TYR A 597 -8.96 -23.54 30.56
C TYR A 597 -8.42 -24.68 29.70
N SER A 598 -8.74 -24.68 28.41
CA SER A 598 -8.37 -25.79 27.52
C SER A 598 -7.36 -25.37 26.46
N ALA A 599 -6.44 -26.27 26.12
CA ALA A 599 -5.48 -26.03 25.05
C ALA A 599 -6.15 -25.72 23.69
N PRO A 600 -7.27 -26.37 23.30
CA PRO A 600 -8.00 -26.00 22.09
C PRO A 600 -8.54 -24.56 22.10
N GLN A 601 -9.02 -24.08 23.25
CA GLN A 601 -9.47 -22.68 23.39
C GLN A 601 -8.31 -21.71 23.14
N TYR A 602 -7.15 -21.97 23.74
CA TYR A 602 -5.95 -21.15 23.54
C TYR A 602 -5.47 -21.18 22.08
N ILE A 603 -5.35 -22.37 21.47
CA ILE A 603 -4.88 -22.51 20.09
C ILE A 603 -5.84 -21.84 19.11
N LEU A 604 -7.15 -22.02 19.26
CA LEU A 604 -8.13 -21.45 18.34
C LEU A 604 -8.24 -19.93 18.47
N SER A 605 -8.20 -19.40 19.70
CA SER A 605 -8.19 -17.95 19.96
C SER A 605 -6.90 -17.31 19.47
N ALA A 606 -5.75 -17.96 19.67
CA ALA A 606 -4.45 -17.53 19.16
C ALA A 606 -4.43 -17.49 17.62
N LEU A 607 -4.90 -18.56 16.97
CA LEU A 607 -4.99 -18.64 15.52
C LEU A 607 -5.88 -17.53 14.96
N LEU A 608 -7.07 -17.34 15.52
CA LEU A 608 -8.00 -16.30 15.09
C LEU A 608 -7.40 -14.90 15.26
N THR A 609 -6.78 -14.62 16.42
CA THR A 609 -6.16 -13.31 16.71
C THR A 609 -5.00 -13.04 15.76
N PHE A 610 -4.09 -13.99 15.62
CA PHE A 610 -2.88 -13.83 14.82
C PHE A 610 -3.19 -13.68 13.32
N VAL A 611 -4.02 -14.58 12.77
CA VAL A 611 -4.42 -14.54 11.36
C VAL A 611 -5.14 -13.24 11.05
N SER A 612 -6.10 -12.83 11.88
CA SER A 612 -6.85 -11.59 11.65
C SER A 612 -5.96 -10.36 11.75
N ALA A 613 -5.00 -10.34 12.68
CA ALA A 613 -4.06 -9.24 12.83
C ALA A 613 -3.09 -9.13 11.64
N GLU A 614 -2.66 -10.24 11.04
CA GLU A 614 -1.81 -10.25 9.83
C GLU A 614 -2.57 -9.72 8.61
N VAL A 615 -3.83 -10.12 8.44
CA VAL A 615 -4.71 -9.56 7.41
C VAL A 615 -4.89 -8.05 7.62
N LEU A 616 -5.16 -7.65 8.87
CA LEU A 616 -5.30 -6.26 9.25
C LEU A 616 -4.03 -5.47 8.96
N GLU A 617 -2.83 -6.00 9.25
CA GLU A 617 -1.56 -5.34 8.92
C GLU A 617 -1.41 -5.11 7.42
N GLY A 618 -1.71 -6.11 6.58
CA GLY A 618 -1.63 -5.99 5.12
C GLY A 618 -2.53 -4.90 4.56
N VAL A 619 -3.81 -4.89 4.99
CA VAL A 619 -4.79 -3.88 4.59
C VAL A 619 -4.43 -2.51 5.16
N ASN A 620 -3.98 -2.47 6.42
CA ASN A 620 -3.64 -1.23 7.10
C ASN A 620 -2.48 -0.51 6.41
N LEU A 621 -1.46 -1.26 5.98
CA LEU A 621 -0.32 -0.72 5.26
C LEU A 621 -0.69 -0.27 3.84
N SER A 622 -1.58 -0.99 3.15
CA SER A 622 -2.11 -0.59 1.83
C SER A 622 -2.78 0.79 1.92
N LEU A 623 -3.73 0.94 2.83
CA LEU A 623 -4.45 2.19 3.05
C LEU A 623 -3.53 3.31 3.52
N LEU A 624 -2.60 3.02 4.45
CA LEU A 624 -1.60 4.01 4.90
C LEU A 624 -0.79 4.55 3.73
N SER A 625 -0.36 3.69 2.81
CA SER A 625 0.43 4.11 1.63
C SER A 625 -0.33 5.01 0.66
N ARG A 626 -1.68 4.96 0.66
CA ARG A 626 -2.54 5.80 -0.20
C ARG A 626 -2.89 7.13 0.43
N VAL A 627 -3.07 7.18 1.75
CA VAL A 627 -3.52 8.38 2.48
C VAL A 627 -2.34 9.26 2.92
N MET A 628 -1.11 8.72 2.93
CA MET A 628 0.07 9.44 3.38
C MET A 628 0.56 10.48 2.35
N SER A 629 0.78 11.72 2.82
CA SER A 629 1.22 12.85 1.99
C SER A 629 2.61 12.63 1.38
N SER A 630 2.86 13.16 0.16
CA SER A 630 4.17 13.18 -0.48
C SER A 630 5.24 13.87 0.37
N ARG A 631 4.87 14.85 1.21
CA ARG A 631 5.81 15.51 2.16
C ARG A 631 6.33 14.56 3.23
N LEU A 632 5.55 13.55 3.60
CA LEU A 632 5.96 12.47 4.51
C LEU A 632 6.68 11.33 3.78
N SER A 633 6.88 11.40 2.46
CA SER A 633 7.72 10.43 1.74
C SER A 633 9.21 10.80 1.78
N ARG A 634 9.55 12.05 2.13
CA ARG A 634 10.93 12.58 2.14
C ARG A 634 11.36 13.04 3.54
N GLY A 635 12.66 12.93 3.82
CA GLY A 635 13.26 13.37 5.09
C GLY A 635 13.33 12.27 6.16
N THR A 636 13.76 12.66 7.36
CA THR A 636 13.98 11.75 8.50
C THR A 636 12.67 11.21 9.07
N TYR A 637 11.64 12.05 9.20
CA TYR A 637 10.32 11.68 9.71
C TYR A 637 9.37 11.23 8.60
N ASN A 638 9.86 10.33 7.76
CA ASN A 638 9.05 9.76 6.69
C ASN A 638 8.03 8.74 7.22
N GLY A 639 7.11 8.35 6.34
CA GLY A 639 6.07 7.37 6.64
C GLY A 639 6.55 5.99 7.04
N GLY A 640 7.69 5.57 6.49
CA GLY A 640 8.36 4.33 6.85
C GLY A 640 8.80 4.34 8.31
N LEU A 641 9.38 5.46 8.78
CA LEU A 641 9.74 5.66 10.18
C LEU A 641 8.49 5.66 11.06
N LEU A 642 7.47 6.47 10.75
CA LEU A 642 6.26 6.57 11.59
C LEU A 642 5.54 5.24 11.79
N SER A 643 5.39 4.43 10.73
CA SER A 643 4.80 3.10 10.87
C SER A 643 5.71 2.14 11.64
N THR A 644 7.04 2.23 11.44
CA THR A 644 7.99 1.41 12.21
C THR A 644 7.93 1.75 13.69
N GLU A 645 7.93 3.04 14.03
CA GLU A 645 7.85 3.54 15.41
C GLU A 645 6.54 3.18 16.09
N ALA A 646 5.40 3.34 15.42
CA ALA A 646 4.11 2.94 15.98
C ALA A 646 4.09 1.45 16.34
N GLY A 647 4.63 0.59 15.46
CA GLY A 647 4.71 -0.84 15.71
C GLY A 647 5.72 -1.23 16.79
N THR A 648 6.90 -0.61 16.81
CA THR A 648 7.92 -0.89 17.81
C THR A 648 7.51 -0.40 19.19
N LEU A 649 6.88 0.78 19.29
CA LEU A 649 6.31 1.29 20.53
C LEU A 649 5.25 0.33 21.09
N ALA A 650 4.39 -0.20 20.22
CA ALA A 650 3.39 -1.20 20.64
C ALA A 650 4.02 -2.44 21.28
N ARG A 651 5.13 -2.94 20.72
CA ARG A 651 5.87 -4.07 21.28
C ARG A 651 6.46 -3.75 22.65
N VAL A 652 7.12 -2.59 22.79
CA VAL A 652 7.67 -2.15 24.08
C VAL A 652 6.59 -2.09 25.16
N VAL A 653 5.42 -1.53 24.82
CA VAL A 653 4.31 -1.44 25.78
C VAL A 653 3.77 -2.84 26.10
N ALA A 654 3.62 -3.73 25.10
CA ALA A 654 3.16 -5.10 25.31
C ALA A 654 4.11 -5.91 26.22
N ASP A 655 5.40 -5.91 25.91
CA ASP A 655 6.44 -6.60 26.68
C ASP A 655 6.53 -6.06 28.12
N GLY A 656 6.42 -4.75 28.27
CA GLY A 656 6.31 -4.09 29.57
C GLY A 656 5.07 -4.54 30.34
N THR A 657 3.91 -4.65 29.68
CA THR A 657 2.67 -5.17 30.27
C THR A 657 2.85 -6.61 30.76
N ILE A 658 3.52 -7.50 30.02
CA ILE A 658 3.75 -8.89 30.45
C ILE A 658 4.54 -8.94 31.75
N THR A 659 5.66 -8.21 31.81
CA THR A 659 6.49 -8.20 33.03
C THR A 659 5.75 -7.55 34.21
N LEU A 660 5.01 -6.46 33.98
CA LEU A 660 4.19 -5.82 35.01
C LEU A 660 3.07 -6.75 35.51
N ALA A 661 2.40 -7.45 34.59
CA ALA A 661 1.34 -8.40 34.89
C ALA A 661 1.85 -9.57 35.75
N GLY A 662 3.11 -9.98 35.55
CA GLY A 662 3.79 -11.00 36.33
C GLY A 662 3.84 -10.73 37.84
N TYR A 663 3.84 -9.47 38.28
CA TYR A 663 3.82 -9.12 39.71
C TYR A 663 2.51 -9.50 40.42
N TRP A 664 1.39 -9.62 39.69
CA TRP A 664 0.11 -10.06 40.25
C TRP A 664 -0.07 -11.59 40.28
N GLY A 665 0.95 -12.33 39.86
CA GLY A 665 1.00 -13.78 39.90
C GLY A 665 0.59 -14.47 38.60
N MET A 666 1.18 -15.64 38.36
CA MET A 666 1.05 -16.42 37.11
C MET A 666 -0.39 -16.83 36.79
N SER A 667 -1.22 -17.09 37.80
CA SER A 667 -2.61 -17.49 37.61
C SER A 667 -3.50 -16.38 37.02
N LYS A 668 -3.11 -15.11 37.19
CA LYS A 668 -3.87 -13.97 36.66
C LYS A 668 -3.21 -13.33 35.44
N LEU A 669 -2.00 -13.77 35.06
CA LEU A 669 -1.19 -13.20 33.99
C LEU A 669 -2.01 -13.01 32.70
N LEU A 670 -2.58 -14.09 32.18
CA LEU A 670 -3.38 -14.11 30.94
C LEU A 670 -4.50 -13.06 30.92
N ASN A 671 -5.33 -13.02 31.96
CA ASN A 671 -6.47 -12.11 31.99
C ASN A 671 -6.03 -10.64 32.16
N ILE A 672 -4.92 -10.41 32.87
CA ILE A 672 -4.39 -9.06 33.10
C ILE A 672 -3.72 -8.52 31.81
N THR A 673 -3.01 -9.34 31.05
CA THR A 673 -2.37 -8.94 29.79
C THR A 673 -3.39 -8.74 28.66
N LEU A 674 -4.46 -9.55 28.62
CA LEU A 674 -5.52 -9.45 27.61
C LEU A 674 -6.45 -8.24 27.81
N LEU A 675 -6.62 -7.74 29.05
CA LEU A 675 -7.53 -6.62 29.33
C LEU A 675 -7.12 -5.32 28.60
N PRO A 676 -5.86 -4.85 28.66
CA PRO A 676 -5.40 -3.75 27.82
C PRO A 676 -5.58 -4.01 26.32
N SER A 677 -5.29 -5.22 25.84
CA SER A 677 -5.49 -5.59 24.42
C SER A 677 -6.93 -5.38 23.98
N LEU A 678 -7.89 -5.82 24.81
CA LEU A 678 -9.32 -5.67 24.54
C LEU A 678 -9.74 -4.20 24.52
N VAL A 679 -9.31 -3.42 25.50
CA VAL A 679 -9.64 -1.98 25.58
C VAL A 679 -9.09 -1.24 24.37
N ILE A 680 -7.82 -1.45 24.02
CA ILE A 680 -7.19 -0.82 22.86
C ILE A 680 -7.96 -1.21 21.59
N CYS A 681 -8.29 -2.49 21.41
CA CYS A 681 -9.03 -2.99 20.24
C CYS A 681 -10.45 -2.39 20.11
N ILE A 682 -11.19 -2.26 21.22
CA ILE A 682 -12.51 -1.60 21.21
C ILE A 682 -12.37 -0.12 20.85
N CYS A 683 -11.39 0.57 21.43
CA CYS A 683 -11.11 1.97 21.10
C CYS A 683 -10.75 2.16 19.62
N THR A 684 -9.97 1.26 19.03
CA THR A 684 -9.62 1.35 17.59
C THR A 684 -10.83 1.10 16.70
N ILE A 685 -11.66 0.10 16.99
CA ILE A 685 -12.90 -0.15 16.23
C ILE A 685 -13.80 1.09 16.24
N VAL A 686 -13.97 1.71 17.41
CA VAL A 686 -14.75 2.96 17.54
C VAL A 686 -14.13 4.08 16.71
N ALA A 687 -12.81 4.27 16.77
CA ALA A 687 -12.11 5.27 15.97
C ALA A 687 -12.26 5.01 14.46
N THR A 688 -12.17 3.74 14.02
CA THR A 688 -12.37 3.31 12.64
C THR A 688 -13.75 3.70 12.14
N PHE A 689 -14.81 3.51 12.94
CA PHE A 689 -16.17 3.94 12.58
C PHE A 689 -16.27 5.45 12.34
N PHE A 690 -15.60 6.28 13.16
CA PHE A 690 -15.61 7.73 12.99
C PHE A 690 -14.87 8.19 11.72
N THR A 691 -13.81 7.48 11.32
CA THR A 691 -13.03 7.81 10.12
C THR A 691 -13.39 6.98 8.88
N TYR A 692 -14.39 6.09 8.96
CA TYR A 692 -14.71 5.12 7.91
C TYR A 692 -14.95 5.74 6.53
N ASN A 693 -15.64 6.89 6.51
CA ASN A 693 -15.92 7.63 5.27
C ASN A 693 -14.74 8.47 4.78
N SER A 694 -13.74 8.74 5.63
CA SER A 694 -12.55 9.54 5.31
C SER A 694 -11.35 8.71 4.82
N LEU A 695 -11.46 7.38 4.86
CA LEU A 695 -10.41 6.45 4.41
C LEU A 695 -10.27 6.37 2.87
N TYR A 696 -11.02 7.17 2.12
CA TYR A 696 -10.97 7.29 0.65
C TYR A 696 -11.08 8.73 0.14
#